data_AF-A0A8B6GCT4-F1
#
_entry.id   AF-A0A8B6GCT4-F1
#
_cell.length_a   1.000
_cell.length_b   1.000
_cell.length_c   1.000
_cell.angle_alpha   90.00
_cell.angle_beta   90.00
_cell.angle_gamma   90.00
#
_symmetry.space_group_name_H-M   'P 1'
#
loop_
_entity.id
_entity.type
_entity.pdbx_description
1 polymer ?
#
loop_
_entity_poly.entity_id
_entity_poly.type
_entity_poly.pdbx_seq_one_letter_code
_entity_poly.pdbx_strand_id
1 'polypeptide(L)'
;MAYIQNALSDDCSPANVQNNLQSCLNGIWNKANDNSAFWYGSNWASICGYNPFAAPYCTVIQQPYTPHSLLNRVYGLNWNLTVNPLKQYLDVTYQTPTGTYPSCGNTYTVTESKTFELQPLQSKNIHPWEARNIPTVTWTALPNKLYTLYIFDTGSFIAHALYININQNDIQNAEAIVHYHGPKNPTVRENVYVFMLFEQKNIIVLTNEWNQKLKQTMVSTAYNTTDAFEELDLTGPIAMNWLTAVKDPYSVQYFVNNGLIKQLSKHALKKKKVSFIPDDVDLSMSLDISLHTTALNFDLCCTSYRYQEHTAKLNPIGDGYISPAHARSEATLTMTLLRRVYFSCLQETQMYVIRYYVSTYLFHTQQPELLIYLLCTCSLLISTETSMLNKVDTQSYLTQGCSAGIDGRCLFNITRFVDGSNLKLVGSTWFQATTDEYIRYTYVNKGDDPDSVCNNINGYANPCPVTASNDCSPANIKNALRYCLDGIWHKANDKSAFWFGSNWASICGPNPFDAPYCTVIQQPYTPHSLLNTMYGLNWNLTVNPLKQYLHITYQSPTGSYQSCGNTYSVTESKTFKLEPLLSENTRPWDVQNFPTITWTALPNKLYTLFIFDAGAYINHGVFININQNDIQNSEIIKPYSNPKNPSIREQPYVFLLFEQADRIALTDEWHQKLNQTMVNEAFNYTEVFQELNLTGPIAMNWLTAVKDPFIVQYWVNVNLINNCPNMVTEALKKKNISFIPDGVDLSMSLYINFHTTALNFESCCTSYRYQEHTAKLNPIGDGYISPAQARSAATLTMTLQREGILYIPSFKTDTHTLLCVDISVPYPAAGTPDLPLLHMLVTNINGNDVSSGDIIRSYRGPAPPDYVNHTYIFMLYTQTSMLKENETTSFLTQGCSSGIDGRCLFNVTRFVDGSNLKLVGSTWFQATTDEYIRYTQTLVHIGKHVSQTTGDGDVIDALVMDRTLPLLAIGITTLAGQTHVHMGTHVSQTTGGGDYIDVLVMDCTTEFGDQHA
;
A
#
# COMPACT_ATOMS: atom_id res chain seq x y z
N MET A 1 6.71 -72.47 -33.56
CA MET A 1 7.50 -72.00 -32.41
C MET A 1 8.23 -70.74 -32.82
N ALA A 2 7.94 -69.64 -32.13
CA ALA A 2 8.55 -68.35 -32.32
C ALA A 2 10.01 -68.35 -31.86
N TYR A 3 10.90 -67.73 -32.63
CA TYR A 3 12.20 -67.28 -32.14
C TYR A 3 12.08 -65.77 -31.92
N ILE A 4 11.93 -65.37 -30.66
CA ILE A 4 11.99 -63.97 -30.23
C ILE A 4 13.48 -63.63 -30.09
N GLN A 5 14.00 -62.83 -31.02
CA GLN A 5 15.21 -62.04 -30.77
C GLN A 5 14.81 -60.84 -29.90
N ASN A 6 15.16 -60.87 -28.62
CA ASN A 6 15.12 -59.68 -27.77
C ASN A 6 16.21 -58.71 -28.25
N ALA A 7 15.81 -57.60 -28.85
CA ALA A 7 16.69 -56.47 -29.10
C ALA A 7 17.14 -55.87 -27.76
N LEU A 8 18.43 -55.96 -27.47
CA LEU A 8 19.08 -55.20 -26.39
C LEU A 8 18.96 -53.71 -26.75
N SER A 9 18.43 -52.88 -25.86
CA SER A 9 18.33 -51.43 -26.08
C SER A 9 19.72 -50.77 -26.00
N ASP A 10 20.16 -50.14 -27.09
CA ASP A 10 21.44 -49.43 -27.23
C ASP A 10 21.47 -48.06 -26.52
N ASP A 11 20.99 -47.97 -25.28
CA ASP A 11 21.02 -46.72 -24.50
C ASP A 11 21.64 -46.89 -23.10
N CYS A 12 22.05 -45.76 -22.52
CA CYS A 12 22.55 -45.68 -21.15
C CYS A 12 21.53 -44.96 -20.24
N SER A 13 20.25 -45.23 -20.45
CA SER A 13 19.19 -44.71 -19.56
C SER A 13 19.41 -45.18 -18.12
N PRO A 14 18.93 -44.45 -17.10
CA PRO A 14 19.12 -44.84 -15.69
C PRO A 14 18.68 -46.27 -15.38
N ALA A 15 17.58 -46.72 -16.00
CA ALA A 15 17.10 -48.09 -15.87
C ALA A 15 18.04 -49.12 -16.50
N ASN A 16 18.68 -48.80 -17.63
CA ASN A 16 19.61 -49.70 -18.30
C ASN A 16 20.99 -49.71 -17.63
N VAL A 17 21.44 -48.58 -17.06
CA VAL A 17 22.65 -48.52 -16.23
C VAL A 17 22.51 -49.42 -14.99
N GLN A 18 21.34 -49.46 -14.36
CA GLN A 18 21.08 -50.35 -13.22
C GLN A 18 21.02 -51.83 -13.60
N ASN A 19 20.35 -52.16 -14.71
CA ASN A 19 20.04 -53.55 -15.06
C ASN A 19 21.04 -54.21 -16.02
N ASN A 20 21.82 -53.43 -16.79
CA ASN A 20 22.73 -53.92 -17.82
C ASN A 20 23.95 -52.99 -18.01
N LEU A 21 24.63 -52.66 -16.90
CA LEU A 21 25.78 -51.77 -16.88
C LEU A 21 26.85 -52.13 -17.93
N GLN A 22 27.20 -53.41 -18.06
CA GLN A 22 28.27 -53.85 -18.97
C GLN A 22 27.93 -53.57 -20.45
N SER A 23 26.66 -53.67 -20.84
CA SER A 23 26.23 -53.33 -22.21
C SER A 23 26.41 -51.83 -22.48
N CYS A 24 26.02 -50.97 -21.53
CA CYS A 24 26.24 -49.53 -21.63
C CYS A 24 27.75 -49.19 -21.69
N LEU A 25 28.59 -49.78 -20.83
CA LEU A 25 30.05 -49.54 -20.84
C LEU A 25 30.70 -49.98 -22.14
N ASN A 26 30.29 -51.13 -22.69
CA ASN A 26 30.78 -51.61 -23.98
C ASN A 26 30.31 -50.71 -25.13
N GLY A 27 29.05 -50.25 -25.11
CA GLY A 27 28.54 -49.31 -26.11
C GLY A 27 29.32 -47.99 -26.10
N ILE A 28 29.57 -47.42 -24.93
CA ILE A 28 30.34 -46.17 -24.78
C ILE A 28 31.75 -46.34 -25.34
N TRP A 29 32.43 -47.42 -24.95
CA TRP A 29 33.78 -47.73 -25.44
C TRP A 29 33.81 -47.93 -26.95
N ASN A 30 32.87 -48.71 -27.50
CA ASN A 30 32.78 -48.99 -28.93
C ASN A 30 32.52 -47.71 -29.74
N LYS A 31 31.60 -46.85 -29.30
CA LYS A 31 31.30 -45.58 -29.97
C LYS A 31 32.48 -44.60 -29.88
N ALA A 32 33.22 -44.59 -28.76
CA ALA A 32 34.42 -43.77 -28.63
C ALA A 32 35.57 -44.26 -29.54
N ASN A 33 35.61 -45.56 -29.86
CA ASN A 33 36.58 -46.19 -30.75
C ASN A 33 36.15 -46.24 -32.24
N ASP A 34 34.90 -45.89 -32.55
CA ASP A 34 34.36 -45.92 -33.91
C ASP A 34 34.79 -44.67 -34.70
N ASN A 35 35.54 -44.90 -35.77
CA ASN A 35 36.02 -43.87 -36.69
C ASN A 35 34.91 -43.19 -37.50
N SER A 36 33.68 -43.68 -37.46
CA SER A 36 32.52 -43.08 -38.15
C SER A 36 31.56 -42.34 -37.23
N ALA A 37 31.70 -42.50 -35.91
CA ALA A 37 30.75 -41.98 -34.92
C ALA A 37 30.70 -40.44 -34.85
N PHE A 38 31.75 -39.76 -35.32
CA PHE A 38 31.85 -38.30 -35.28
C PHE A 38 32.25 -37.73 -36.65
N TRP A 39 31.83 -36.50 -36.93
CA TRP A 39 32.01 -35.87 -38.25
C TRP A 39 33.48 -35.73 -38.67
N TYR A 40 34.39 -35.60 -37.70
CA TYR A 40 35.83 -35.49 -37.94
C TYR A 40 36.52 -36.83 -38.20
N GLY A 41 35.76 -37.93 -38.19
CA GLY A 41 36.19 -39.27 -38.56
C GLY A 41 36.01 -39.53 -40.06
N SER A 42 35.33 -40.62 -40.44
CA SER A 42 35.13 -41.02 -41.84
C SER A 42 34.36 -40.00 -42.68
N ASN A 43 33.54 -39.16 -42.04
CA ASN A 43 32.73 -38.12 -42.68
C ASN A 43 33.52 -36.83 -42.96
N TRP A 44 34.76 -36.71 -42.50
CA TRP A 44 35.51 -35.46 -42.65
C TRP A 44 35.75 -35.11 -44.12
N ALA A 45 36.09 -36.11 -44.93
CA ALA A 45 36.40 -35.92 -46.35
C ALA A 45 35.21 -35.43 -47.18
N SER A 46 33.99 -35.92 -46.89
CA SER A 46 32.78 -35.48 -47.58
C SER A 46 32.37 -34.06 -47.16
N ILE A 47 32.70 -33.65 -45.93
CA ILE A 47 32.38 -32.33 -45.38
C ILE A 47 33.40 -31.27 -45.83
N CYS A 48 34.69 -31.61 -45.83
CA CYS A 48 35.79 -30.68 -46.09
C CYS A 48 36.43 -30.81 -47.48
N GLY A 49 35.96 -31.77 -48.30
CA GLY A 49 36.42 -31.94 -49.69
C GLY A 49 37.91 -32.26 -49.84
N TYR A 50 38.50 -32.95 -48.86
CA TYR A 50 39.95 -33.22 -48.74
C TYR A 50 40.85 -31.98 -48.70
N ASN A 51 40.29 -30.78 -48.48
CA ASN A 51 41.06 -29.56 -48.33
C ASN A 51 41.01 -29.09 -46.87
N PRO A 52 42.12 -29.22 -46.10
CA PRO A 52 42.15 -28.80 -44.70
C PRO A 52 41.95 -27.29 -44.51
N PHE A 53 42.05 -26.49 -45.58
CA PHE A 53 41.83 -25.05 -45.57
C PHE A 53 40.45 -24.62 -46.13
N ALA A 54 39.59 -25.58 -46.52
CA ALA A 54 38.26 -25.28 -47.09
C ALA A 54 37.39 -24.45 -46.15
N ALA A 55 37.53 -24.65 -44.84
CA ALA A 55 36.90 -23.85 -43.82
C ALA A 55 37.75 -23.85 -42.53
N PRO A 56 37.61 -22.84 -41.65
CA PRO A 56 38.39 -22.74 -40.41
C PRO A 56 38.28 -23.94 -39.45
N TYR A 57 37.22 -24.75 -39.56
CA TYR A 57 37.02 -25.97 -38.75
C TYR A 57 37.60 -27.24 -39.39
N CYS A 58 38.05 -27.19 -40.65
CA CYS A 58 38.62 -28.35 -41.33
C CYS A 58 40.09 -28.62 -40.94
N THR A 59 40.75 -27.69 -40.24
CA THR A 59 42.15 -27.78 -39.78
C THR A 59 42.34 -28.63 -38.51
N VAL A 60 41.29 -29.26 -38.01
CA VAL A 60 41.19 -29.90 -36.68
C VAL A 60 41.77 -31.33 -36.63
N ILE A 61 42.40 -31.82 -37.70
CA ILE A 61 43.06 -33.14 -37.76
C ILE A 61 44.57 -33.00 -38.02
N GLN A 62 45.38 -33.67 -37.19
CA GLN A 62 46.84 -33.65 -37.28
C GLN A 62 47.37 -34.34 -38.55
N GLN A 63 46.60 -35.23 -39.16
CA GLN A 63 46.91 -35.85 -40.47
C GLN A 63 45.64 -35.85 -41.35
N PRO A 64 45.55 -35.02 -42.40
CA PRO A 64 44.31 -34.73 -43.12
C PRO A 64 43.65 -35.88 -43.92
N TYR A 65 44.05 -37.14 -43.71
CA TYR A 65 43.61 -38.28 -44.53
C TYR A 65 43.37 -39.58 -43.74
N THR A 66 43.46 -39.55 -42.42
CA THR A 66 43.15 -40.72 -41.56
C THR A 66 41.90 -40.44 -40.73
N PRO A 67 40.84 -41.27 -40.81
CA PRO A 67 39.69 -41.16 -39.92
C PRO A 67 40.12 -41.33 -38.45
N HIS A 68 39.78 -40.37 -37.59
CA HIS A 68 40.09 -40.43 -36.15
C HIS A 68 38.82 -40.71 -35.34
N SER A 69 38.86 -41.74 -34.49
CA SER A 69 37.89 -41.94 -33.42
C SER A 69 38.09 -40.90 -32.30
N LEU A 70 37.15 -40.84 -31.35
CA LEU A 70 37.31 -40.01 -30.16
C LEU A 70 38.56 -40.42 -29.36
N LEU A 71 38.82 -41.73 -29.25
CA LEU A 71 40.00 -42.24 -28.53
C LEU A 71 41.32 -41.93 -29.27
N ASN A 72 41.33 -41.92 -30.60
CA ASN A 72 42.51 -41.47 -31.35
C ASN A 72 42.86 -40.01 -31.06
N ARG A 73 41.86 -39.16 -30.81
CA ARG A 73 42.06 -37.76 -30.43
C ARG A 73 42.57 -37.59 -28.99
N VAL A 74 42.29 -38.55 -28.11
CA VAL A 74 42.71 -38.53 -26.70
C VAL A 74 44.07 -39.18 -26.48
N TYR A 75 44.39 -40.29 -27.15
CA TYR A 75 45.63 -41.06 -26.91
C TYR A 75 46.62 -41.00 -28.09
N GLY A 76 46.28 -40.30 -29.16
CA GLY A 76 47.06 -40.27 -30.40
C GLY A 76 46.79 -41.48 -31.30
N LEU A 77 47.48 -41.57 -32.44
CA LEU A 77 47.24 -42.62 -33.44
C LEU A 77 47.90 -43.97 -33.11
N ASN A 78 48.88 -43.98 -32.21
CA ASN A 78 49.67 -45.18 -31.87
C ASN A 78 49.19 -45.87 -30.58
N TRP A 79 48.05 -45.45 -30.02
CA TRP A 79 47.51 -46.05 -28.81
C TRP A 79 46.94 -47.45 -29.08
N ASN A 80 47.17 -48.41 -28.17
CA ASN A 80 46.84 -49.82 -28.38
C ASN A 80 46.14 -50.46 -27.17
N LEU A 81 45.18 -49.74 -26.57
CA LEU A 81 44.32 -50.30 -25.53
C LEU A 81 43.21 -51.12 -26.20
N THR A 82 43.43 -52.42 -26.32
CA THR A 82 42.50 -53.36 -26.98
C THR A 82 41.39 -53.89 -26.06
N VAL A 83 41.46 -53.60 -24.76
CA VAL A 83 40.51 -54.07 -23.74
C VAL A 83 39.79 -52.85 -23.16
N ASN A 84 38.46 -52.92 -23.07
CA ASN A 84 37.62 -51.88 -22.48
C ASN A 84 37.99 -51.69 -20.98
N PRO A 85 38.58 -50.56 -20.58
CA PRO A 85 38.99 -50.30 -19.20
C PRO A 85 37.85 -49.77 -18.33
N LEU A 86 36.69 -49.46 -18.92
CA LEU A 86 35.56 -48.89 -18.20
C LEU A 86 34.95 -49.93 -17.24
N LYS A 87 34.84 -49.53 -15.97
CA LYS A 87 34.30 -50.35 -14.87
C LYS A 87 33.01 -49.77 -14.28
N GLN A 88 32.76 -48.48 -14.49
CA GLN A 88 31.66 -47.75 -13.90
C GLN A 88 31.05 -46.76 -14.89
N TYR A 89 29.77 -46.43 -14.68
CA TYR A 89 29.10 -45.36 -15.41
C TYR A 89 29.44 -44.00 -14.79
N LEU A 90 29.73 -43.00 -15.63
CA LEU A 90 29.99 -41.63 -15.21
C LEU A 90 28.75 -40.78 -15.49
N ASP A 91 28.03 -40.43 -14.43
CA ASP A 91 26.87 -39.57 -14.54
C ASP A 91 27.31 -38.10 -14.57
N VAL A 92 26.80 -37.35 -15.55
CA VAL A 92 27.15 -35.94 -15.78
C VAL A 92 25.87 -35.17 -16.03
N THR A 93 25.52 -34.33 -15.07
CA THR A 93 24.25 -33.59 -15.05
C THR A 93 24.51 -32.10 -15.04
N TYR A 94 23.99 -31.41 -16.05
CA TYR A 94 24.02 -29.97 -16.14
C TYR A 94 22.75 -29.37 -15.57
N GLN A 95 22.92 -28.23 -14.90
CA GLN A 95 21.86 -27.32 -14.52
C GLN A 95 22.09 -26.03 -15.31
N THR A 96 21.31 -25.79 -16.35
CA THR A 96 21.35 -24.57 -17.16
C THR A 96 20.82 -23.42 -16.30
N PRO A 97 21.65 -22.45 -15.89
CA PRO A 97 21.16 -21.31 -15.12
C PRO A 97 20.40 -20.34 -16.02
N THR A 98 19.36 -19.72 -15.47
CA THR A 98 18.73 -18.54 -16.07
C THR A 98 19.72 -17.39 -16.16
N GLY A 99 19.46 -16.45 -17.06
CA GLY A 99 20.27 -15.24 -17.17
C GLY A 99 20.26 -14.63 -18.56
N THR A 100 20.92 -13.49 -18.67
CA THR A 100 21.04 -12.74 -19.92
C THR A 100 22.50 -12.65 -20.36
N TYR A 101 22.73 -12.64 -21.66
CA TYR A 101 24.05 -12.35 -22.22
C TYR A 101 23.94 -11.51 -23.50
N PRO A 102 24.80 -10.49 -23.66
CA PRO A 102 24.87 -9.75 -24.91
C PRO A 102 25.58 -10.61 -25.97
N SER A 103 25.09 -10.60 -27.20
CA SER A 103 25.81 -11.11 -28.37
C SER A 103 25.33 -10.42 -29.65
N CYS A 104 26.25 -10.12 -30.57
CA CYS A 104 25.91 -9.57 -31.90
C CYS A 104 25.04 -8.30 -31.86
N GLY A 105 25.22 -7.44 -30.85
CA GLY A 105 24.39 -6.25 -30.65
C GLY A 105 22.99 -6.51 -30.09
N ASN A 106 22.69 -7.75 -29.69
CA ASN A 106 21.42 -8.15 -29.07
C ASN A 106 21.68 -8.66 -27.64
N THR A 107 20.63 -8.68 -26.81
CA THR A 107 20.66 -9.35 -25.50
C THR A 107 19.81 -10.61 -25.59
N TYR A 108 20.44 -11.76 -25.35
CA TYR A 108 19.77 -13.05 -25.30
C TYR A 108 19.39 -13.36 -23.86
N THR A 109 18.15 -13.80 -23.63
CA THR A 109 17.62 -14.12 -22.29
C THR A 109 17.21 -15.59 -22.25
N VAL A 110 17.73 -16.33 -21.26
CA VAL A 110 17.25 -17.66 -20.92
C VAL A 110 16.46 -17.55 -19.62
N THR A 111 15.15 -17.75 -19.74
CA THR A 111 14.16 -17.49 -18.68
C THR A 111 13.89 -18.69 -17.79
N GLU A 112 14.24 -19.90 -18.23
CA GLU A 112 14.00 -21.14 -17.50
C GLU A 112 15.29 -21.90 -17.23
N SER A 113 15.43 -22.36 -15.98
CA SER A 113 16.49 -23.29 -15.61
C SER A 113 16.14 -24.67 -16.10
N LYS A 114 17.07 -25.37 -16.74
CA LYS A 114 16.86 -26.73 -17.26
C LYS A 114 17.90 -27.66 -16.72
N THR A 115 17.47 -28.81 -16.21
CA THR A 115 18.36 -29.93 -15.87
C THR A 115 18.42 -30.90 -17.03
N PHE A 116 19.62 -31.30 -17.44
CA PHE A 116 19.78 -32.38 -18.42
C PHE A 116 21.01 -33.23 -18.11
N GLU A 117 20.89 -34.52 -18.40
CA GLU A 117 21.95 -35.52 -18.22
C GLU A 117 22.62 -35.82 -19.55
N LEU A 118 23.94 -36.02 -19.54
CA LEU A 118 24.66 -36.44 -20.73
C LEU A 118 24.44 -37.92 -21.01
N GLN A 119 23.95 -38.20 -22.21
CA GLN A 119 23.67 -39.54 -22.71
C GLN A 119 24.61 -39.84 -23.90
N PRO A 120 25.73 -40.55 -23.69
CA PRO A 120 26.78 -40.71 -24.70
C PRO A 120 26.33 -41.53 -25.92
N LEU A 121 25.40 -42.48 -25.75
CA LEU A 121 24.87 -43.27 -26.87
C LEU A 121 23.79 -42.52 -27.67
N GLN A 122 23.10 -41.55 -27.05
CA GLN A 122 22.05 -40.73 -27.66
C GLN A 122 22.42 -39.24 -27.65
N SER A 123 23.68 -38.91 -27.95
CA SER A 123 24.21 -37.55 -27.83
C SER A 123 23.37 -36.54 -28.59
N LYS A 124 22.91 -35.50 -27.90
CA LYS A 124 22.24 -34.34 -28.48
C LYS A 124 23.21 -33.18 -28.61
N ASN A 125 22.95 -32.32 -29.59
CA ASN A 125 23.66 -31.05 -29.74
C ASN A 125 23.22 -30.10 -28.62
N ILE A 126 24.18 -29.65 -27.82
CA ILE A 126 23.96 -28.77 -26.67
C ILE A 126 24.57 -27.40 -26.96
N HIS A 127 23.89 -26.31 -26.57
CA HIS A 127 24.43 -24.98 -26.76
C HIS A 127 25.44 -24.61 -25.67
N PRO A 128 26.57 -23.96 -26.01
CA PRO A 128 27.59 -23.54 -25.06
C PRO A 128 27.08 -22.79 -23.83
N TRP A 129 26.05 -21.95 -24.00
CA TRP A 129 25.39 -21.30 -22.87
C TRP A 129 24.81 -22.29 -21.86
N GLU A 130 24.20 -23.39 -22.31
CA GLU A 130 23.53 -24.37 -21.46
C GLU A 130 24.53 -25.15 -20.59
N ALA A 131 25.72 -25.41 -21.10
CA ALA A 131 26.78 -26.17 -20.42
C ALA A 131 27.90 -25.28 -19.82
N ARG A 132 27.66 -23.97 -19.67
CA ARG A 132 28.71 -23.00 -19.28
C ARG A 132 29.22 -23.15 -17.84
N ASN A 133 28.39 -23.67 -16.94
CA ASN A 133 28.72 -23.91 -15.54
C ASN A 133 29.22 -25.33 -15.33
N ILE A 134 30.02 -25.56 -14.30
CA ILE A 134 30.51 -26.90 -13.96
C ILE A 134 29.33 -27.86 -13.73
N PRO A 135 29.30 -29.03 -14.39
CA PRO A 135 28.24 -30.01 -14.16
C PRO A 135 28.44 -30.71 -12.81
N THR A 136 27.36 -31.31 -12.32
CA THR A 136 27.46 -32.33 -11.27
C THR A 136 27.94 -33.62 -11.91
N VAL A 137 29.07 -34.15 -11.44
CA VAL A 137 29.66 -35.39 -11.97
C VAL A 137 29.74 -36.41 -10.84
N THR A 138 29.15 -37.59 -11.03
CA THR A 138 29.11 -38.64 -10.00
C THR A 138 29.43 -40.01 -10.55
N TRP A 139 30.01 -40.86 -9.70
CA TRP A 139 30.31 -42.26 -9.95
C TRP A 139 30.21 -43.07 -8.65
N THR A 140 30.47 -44.38 -8.73
CA THR A 140 30.48 -45.25 -7.54
C THR A 140 31.87 -45.23 -6.90
N ALA A 141 32.14 -44.23 -6.07
CA ALA A 141 33.42 -44.10 -5.39
C ALA A 141 33.66 -45.24 -4.37
N LEU A 142 34.86 -45.82 -4.39
CA LEU A 142 35.30 -46.85 -3.45
C LEU A 142 35.92 -46.20 -2.20
N PRO A 143 35.70 -46.77 -1.00
CA PRO A 143 36.32 -46.27 0.22
C PRO A 143 37.85 -46.21 0.12
N ASN A 144 38.46 -45.12 0.61
CA ASN A 144 39.90 -44.89 0.65
C ASN A 144 40.60 -44.86 -0.73
N LYS A 145 39.86 -44.58 -1.80
CA LYS A 145 40.40 -44.33 -3.15
C LYS A 145 40.30 -42.86 -3.51
N LEU A 146 41.31 -42.38 -4.23
CA LEU A 146 41.34 -41.04 -4.80
C LEU A 146 41.13 -41.12 -6.30
N TYR A 147 40.55 -40.08 -6.89
CA TYR A 147 40.20 -40.04 -8.30
C TYR A 147 40.71 -38.76 -8.98
N THR A 148 40.99 -38.87 -10.28
CA THR A 148 41.27 -37.74 -11.16
C THR A 148 40.15 -37.61 -12.19
N LEU A 149 39.56 -36.41 -12.31
CA LEU A 149 38.59 -36.06 -13.35
C LEU A 149 39.26 -35.14 -14.37
N TYR A 150 39.33 -35.59 -15.62
CA TYR A 150 39.92 -34.84 -16.72
C TYR A 150 38.87 -34.61 -17.82
N ILE A 151 38.58 -33.35 -18.08
CA ILE A 151 37.70 -32.90 -19.16
C ILE A 151 38.57 -32.33 -20.28
N PHE A 152 38.44 -32.86 -21.49
CA PHE A 152 39.31 -32.53 -22.62
C PHE A 152 38.52 -32.11 -23.85
N ASP A 153 38.90 -30.97 -24.45
CA ASP A 153 38.35 -30.50 -25.74
C ASP A 153 39.07 -31.23 -26.88
N THR A 154 38.37 -32.16 -27.52
CA THR A 154 38.94 -33.01 -28.58
C THR A 154 39.06 -32.30 -29.93
N GLY A 155 38.42 -31.14 -30.10
CA GLY A 155 38.54 -30.30 -31.30
C GLY A 155 39.71 -29.32 -31.22
N SER A 156 39.96 -28.75 -30.05
CA SER A 156 41.05 -27.78 -29.86
C SER A 156 42.32 -28.39 -29.25
N PHE A 157 42.26 -29.63 -28.77
CA PHE A 157 43.32 -30.33 -28.05
C PHE A 157 43.79 -29.60 -26.78
N ILE A 158 42.82 -29.14 -25.98
CA ILE A 158 43.08 -28.33 -24.77
C ILE A 158 42.39 -28.97 -23.56
N ALA A 159 43.06 -28.97 -22.42
CA ALA A 159 42.44 -29.31 -21.14
C ALA A 159 41.35 -28.30 -20.79
N HIS A 160 40.14 -28.81 -20.66
CA HIS A 160 38.96 -28.01 -20.36
C HIS A 160 38.68 -27.94 -18.85
N ALA A 161 39.05 -28.98 -18.12
CA ALA A 161 39.19 -28.99 -16.67
C ALA A 161 40.06 -30.17 -16.22
N LEU A 162 40.75 -30.03 -15.10
CA LEU A 162 41.56 -31.10 -14.49
C LEU A 162 41.52 -30.98 -12.98
N TYR A 163 40.93 -31.98 -12.33
CA TYR A 163 40.82 -32.10 -10.87
C TYR A 163 41.51 -33.38 -10.42
N ILE A 164 42.43 -33.27 -9.46
CA ILE A 164 43.17 -34.40 -8.89
C ILE A 164 42.85 -34.57 -7.41
N ASN A 165 43.20 -35.73 -6.86
CA ASN A 165 43.03 -36.07 -5.45
C ASN A 165 41.57 -35.99 -4.98
N ILE A 166 40.60 -36.28 -5.86
CA ILE A 166 39.19 -36.23 -5.52
C ILE A 166 38.88 -37.39 -4.56
N ASN A 167 38.41 -37.04 -3.37
CA ASN A 167 37.93 -38.01 -2.40
C ASN A 167 36.42 -38.18 -2.56
N GLN A 168 35.95 -39.42 -2.66
CA GLN A 168 34.55 -39.74 -2.97
C GLN A 168 34.09 -39.04 -4.26
N ASN A 169 32.94 -38.33 -4.25
CA ASN A 169 32.43 -37.56 -5.38
C ASN A 169 32.60 -36.04 -5.16
N ASP A 170 33.48 -35.62 -4.24
CA ASP A 170 33.62 -34.21 -3.83
C ASP A 170 34.59 -33.44 -4.73
N ILE A 171 34.10 -33.10 -5.93
CA ILE A 171 34.86 -32.30 -6.90
C ILE A 171 35.04 -30.86 -6.42
N GLN A 172 34.11 -30.34 -5.63
CA GLN A 172 34.15 -28.94 -5.18
C GLN A 172 35.35 -28.67 -4.26
N ASN A 173 35.71 -29.64 -3.42
CA ASN A 173 36.85 -29.53 -2.51
C ASN A 173 38.12 -30.23 -3.03
N ALA A 174 38.10 -30.76 -4.25
CA ALA A 174 39.26 -31.38 -4.88
C ALA A 174 40.31 -30.35 -5.32
N GLU A 175 41.54 -30.80 -5.52
CA GLU A 175 42.60 -29.95 -6.03
C GLU A 175 42.41 -29.69 -7.53
N ALA A 176 42.00 -28.46 -7.87
CA ALA A 176 41.77 -28.02 -9.24
C ALA A 176 43.08 -27.48 -9.86
N ILE A 177 43.61 -28.20 -10.84
CA ILE A 177 44.77 -27.74 -11.63
C ILE A 177 44.28 -26.83 -12.75
N VAL A 178 43.19 -27.22 -13.42
CA VAL A 178 42.49 -26.40 -14.41
C VAL A 178 41.02 -26.36 -14.03
N HIS A 179 40.49 -25.18 -13.77
CA HIS A 179 39.07 -25.00 -13.48
C HIS A 179 38.23 -25.19 -14.74
N TYR A 180 37.01 -25.70 -14.58
CA TYR A 180 36.06 -25.81 -15.69
C TYR A 180 35.67 -24.42 -16.23
N HIS A 181 35.81 -24.21 -17.55
CA HIS A 181 35.56 -22.91 -18.21
C HIS A 181 34.34 -22.89 -19.17
N GLY A 182 33.61 -24.01 -19.28
CA GLY A 182 32.44 -24.17 -20.16
C GLY A 182 32.81 -24.25 -21.65
N PRO A 183 32.11 -25.07 -22.46
CA PRO A 183 32.49 -25.31 -23.84
C PRO A 183 32.51 -24.01 -24.67
N LYS A 184 33.48 -23.89 -25.58
CA LYS A 184 33.62 -22.74 -26.50
C LYS A 184 33.73 -23.25 -27.93
N ASN A 185 32.63 -23.25 -28.68
CA ASN A 185 32.63 -23.67 -30.08
C ASN A 185 32.24 -22.51 -31.03
N PRO A 186 33.19 -21.89 -31.75
CA PRO A 186 32.90 -20.80 -32.69
C PRO A 186 32.40 -21.30 -34.05
N THR A 187 32.43 -22.62 -34.29
CA THR A 187 32.28 -23.23 -35.62
C THR A 187 30.88 -23.77 -35.84
N VAL A 188 30.39 -23.75 -37.07
CA VAL A 188 29.04 -24.23 -37.41
C VAL A 188 28.87 -25.76 -37.26
N ARG A 189 29.95 -26.49 -37.01
CA ARG A 189 29.97 -27.94 -36.76
C ARG A 189 30.09 -28.22 -35.27
N GLU A 190 29.59 -29.35 -34.83
CA GLU A 190 29.66 -29.80 -33.45
C GLU A 190 31.09 -30.06 -32.98
N ASN A 191 31.40 -29.79 -31.71
CA ASN A 191 32.68 -30.11 -31.07
C ASN A 191 32.44 -30.99 -29.83
N VAL A 192 33.35 -31.93 -29.54
CA VAL A 192 33.18 -32.94 -28.50
C VAL A 192 34.13 -32.70 -27.33
N TYR A 193 33.57 -32.63 -26.12
CA TYR A 193 34.29 -32.48 -24.86
C TYR A 193 34.14 -33.77 -24.07
N VAL A 194 35.23 -34.50 -23.87
CA VAL A 194 35.21 -35.82 -23.22
C VAL A 194 35.53 -35.70 -21.74
N PHE A 195 34.75 -36.38 -20.90
CA PHE A 195 34.93 -36.54 -19.47
C PHE A 195 35.54 -37.90 -19.20
N MET A 196 36.67 -37.92 -18.51
CA MET A 196 37.40 -39.15 -18.19
C MET A 196 37.70 -39.19 -16.70
N LEU A 197 37.30 -40.29 -16.06
CA LEU A 197 37.55 -40.53 -14.64
C LEU A 197 38.61 -41.62 -14.50
N PHE A 198 39.63 -41.34 -13.70
CA PHE A 198 40.73 -42.27 -13.41
C PHE A 198 40.79 -42.56 -11.90
N GLU A 199 41.03 -43.82 -11.54
CA GLU A 199 41.37 -44.19 -10.16
C GLU A 199 42.87 -43.97 -9.94
N GLN A 200 43.22 -43.22 -8.90
CA GLN A 200 44.63 -42.96 -8.56
C GLN A 200 45.21 -44.09 -7.71
N LYS A 201 46.46 -44.46 -7.98
CA LYS A 201 47.19 -45.42 -7.14
C LYS A 201 47.62 -44.79 -5.80
N ASN A 202 48.04 -43.53 -5.83
CA ASN A 202 48.51 -42.75 -4.68
C ASN A 202 47.97 -41.31 -4.75
N ILE A 203 48.20 -40.54 -3.70
CA ILE A 203 48.02 -39.08 -3.75
C ILE A 203 48.99 -38.50 -4.80
N ILE A 204 48.46 -37.67 -5.70
CA ILE A 204 49.24 -37.02 -6.76
C ILE A 204 49.72 -35.68 -6.23
N VAL A 205 51.02 -35.39 -6.37
CA VAL A 205 51.59 -34.08 -6.06
C VAL A 205 52.36 -33.63 -7.29
N LEU A 206 51.86 -32.58 -7.96
CA LEU A 206 52.48 -32.08 -9.18
C LEU A 206 53.73 -31.25 -8.88
N THR A 207 54.77 -31.44 -9.71
CA THR A 207 55.91 -30.52 -9.71
C THR A 207 55.50 -29.13 -10.19
N ASN A 208 56.23 -28.09 -9.76
CA ASN A 208 55.95 -26.71 -10.18
C ASN A 208 55.98 -26.54 -11.71
N GLU A 209 56.86 -27.27 -12.40
CA GLU A 209 56.98 -27.27 -13.86
C GLU A 209 55.70 -27.80 -14.52
N TRP A 210 55.23 -28.98 -14.11
CA TRP A 210 54.03 -29.57 -14.67
C TRP A 210 52.75 -28.83 -14.27
N ASN A 211 52.69 -28.28 -13.05
CA ASN A 211 51.60 -27.42 -12.63
C ASN A 211 51.49 -26.17 -13.53
N GLN A 212 52.62 -25.55 -13.89
CA GLN A 212 52.63 -24.44 -14.85
C GLN A 212 52.26 -24.88 -16.26
N LYS A 213 52.83 -25.99 -16.74
CA LYS A 213 52.58 -26.52 -18.09
C LYS A 213 51.10 -26.89 -18.31
N LEU A 214 50.45 -27.50 -17.32
CA LEU A 214 49.01 -27.83 -17.37
C LEU A 214 48.11 -26.59 -17.27
N LYS A 215 48.56 -25.50 -16.63
CA LYS A 215 47.82 -24.23 -16.50
C LYS A 215 47.94 -23.29 -17.71
N GLN A 216 49.00 -23.41 -18.52
CA GLN A 216 49.31 -22.45 -19.60
C GLN A 216 48.48 -22.62 -20.89
N THR A 217 47.46 -23.48 -20.91
CA THR A 217 46.93 -24.03 -22.17
C THR A 217 45.77 -23.26 -22.81
N MET A 218 45.54 -21.99 -22.44
CA MET A 218 44.57 -21.15 -23.16
C MET A 218 45.19 -20.17 -24.16
N VAL A 219 46.52 -20.15 -24.37
CA VAL A 219 47.12 -19.16 -25.31
C VAL A 219 48.27 -19.66 -26.22
N SER A 220 48.92 -20.81 -25.99
CA SER A 220 49.91 -21.30 -26.99
C SER A 220 50.22 -22.80 -26.88
N THR A 221 50.11 -23.48 -28.03
CA THR A 221 50.47 -24.88 -28.36
C THR A 221 49.69 -25.99 -27.65
N ALA A 222 48.96 -26.78 -28.45
CA ALA A 222 48.39 -28.07 -28.03
C ALA A 222 49.51 -28.96 -27.49
N TYR A 223 49.31 -29.58 -26.33
CA TYR A 223 50.23 -30.56 -25.75
C TYR A 223 49.61 -31.96 -25.87
N ASN A 224 50.47 -32.98 -25.88
CA ASN A 224 50.03 -34.36 -25.98
C ASN A 224 49.43 -34.81 -24.63
N THR A 225 48.16 -35.23 -24.66
CA THR A 225 47.41 -35.71 -23.49
C THR A 225 48.04 -36.94 -22.85
N THR A 226 48.77 -37.77 -23.60
CA THR A 226 49.46 -38.93 -23.03
C THR A 226 50.58 -38.55 -22.08
N ASP A 227 51.28 -37.44 -22.34
CA ASP A 227 52.37 -36.98 -21.46
C ASP A 227 51.81 -36.57 -20.08
N ALA A 228 50.60 -36.00 -20.06
CA ALA A 228 49.91 -35.69 -18.81
C ALA A 228 49.42 -36.95 -18.08
N PHE A 229 48.97 -37.97 -18.81
CA PHE A 229 48.61 -39.26 -18.19
C PHE A 229 49.83 -39.95 -17.57
N GLU A 230 50.98 -39.91 -18.23
CA GLU A 230 52.24 -40.48 -17.71
C GLU A 230 52.71 -39.75 -16.44
N GLU A 231 52.74 -38.42 -16.44
CA GLU A 231 53.15 -37.63 -15.27
C GLU A 231 52.23 -37.86 -14.06
N LEU A 232 50.92 -38.01 -14.31
CA LEU A 232 49.91 -38.22 -13.27
C LEU A 232 49.76 -39.70 -12.86
N ASP A 233 50.55 -40.62 -13.44
CA ASP A 233 50.42 -42.09 -13.30
C ASP A 233 48.98 -42.60 -13.53
N LEU A 234 48.31 -42.08 -14.56
CA LEU A 234 46.94 -42.43 -14.92
C LEU A 234 46.91 -43.55 -15.95
N THR A 235 46.43 -44.72 -15.53
CA THR A 235 46.34 -45.90 -16.40
C THR A 235 44.89 -46.22 -16.78
N GLY A 236 44.43 -45.65 -17.89
CA GLY A 236 43.11 -45.93 -18.48
C GLY A 236 41.92 -45.43 -17.64
N PRO A 237 40.90 -44.81 -18.25
CA PRO A 237 39.77 -44.30 -17.52
C PRO A 237 38.90 -45.45 -17.06
N ILE A 238 38.45 -45.40 -15.81
CA ILE A 238 37.50 -46.36 -15.26
C ILE A 238 36.05 -45.98 -15.60
N ALA A 239 35.81 -44.75 -16.05
CA ALA A 239 34.51 -44.28 -16.52
C ALA A 239 34.68 -43.13 -17.53
N MET A 240 33.76 -43.02 -18.50
CA MET A 240 33.78 -41.98 -19.55
C MET A 240 32.38 -41.49 -19.90
N ASN A 241 32.27 -40.21 -20.25
CA ASN A 241 31.07 -39.59 -20.84
C ASN A 241 31.52 -38.42 -21.76
N TRP A 242 30.66 -37.83 -22.59
CA TRP A 242 31.03 -36.67 -23.41
C TRP A 242 29.86 -35.74 -23.75
N LEU A 243 30.21 -34.48 -23.96
CA LEU A 243 29.33 -33.39 -24.36
C LEU A 243 29.58 -33.03 -25.84
N THR A 244 28.52 -32.94 -26.64
CA THR A 244 28.59 -32.48 -28.04
C THR A 244 28.01 -31.07 -28.14
N ALA A 245 28.88 -30.07 -28.31
CA ALA A 245 28.49 -28.65 -28.31
C ALA A 245 28.42 -28.06 -29.72
N VAL A 246 27.36 -27.30 -30.03
CA VAL A 246 27.19 -26.59 -31.33
C VAL A 246 27.21 -25.08 -31.15
N LYS A 247 27.64 -24.33 -32.17
CA LYS A 247 27.70 -22.87 -32.12
C LYS A 247 26.40 -22.22 -31.66
N ASP A 248 26.54 -21.24 -30.77
CA ASP A 248 25.49 -20.36 -30.30
C ASP A 248 25.99 -18.89 -30.26
N PRO A 249 25.09 -17.91 -30.05
CA PRO A 249 25.52 -16.52 -29.92
C PRO A 249 26.47 -16.29 -28.74
N TYR A 250 26.29 -17.00 -27.61
CA TYR A 250 27.14 -16.83 -26.42
C TYR A 250 28.62 -17.11 -26.71
N SER A 251 28.90 -18.25 -27.35
CA SER A 251 30.26 -18.61 -27.75
C SER A 251 30.83 -17.62 -28.77
N VAL A 252 30.05 -17.15 -29.75
CA VAL A 252 30.50 -16.11 -30.69
C VAL A 252 30.92 -14.83 -29.97
N GLN A 253 30.13 -14.35 -29.01
CA GLN A 253 30.48 -13.15 -28.26
C GLN A 253 31.74 -13.35 -27.41
N TYR A 254 31.94 -14.53 -26.83
CA TYR A 254 33.18 -14.84 -26.11
C TYR A 254 34.43 -14.65 -26.99
N PHE A 255 34.41 -15.16 -28.22
CA PHE A 255 35.55 -14.98 -29.14
C PHE A 255 35.70 -13.52 -29.61
N VAL A 256 34.60 -12.78 -29.79
CA VAL A 256 34.64 -11.34 -30.12
C VAL A 256 35.25 -10.53 -28.97
N ASN A 257 34.79 -10.75 -27.74
CA ASN A 257 35.28 -10.03 -26.55
C ASN A 257 36.76 -10.27 -26.29
N ASN A 258 37.27 -11.46 -26.63
CA ASN A 258 38.68 -11.81 -26.46
C ASN A 258 39.53 -11.50 -27.72
N GLY A 259 38.99 -10.77 -28.70
CA GLY A 259 39.73 -10.31 -29.88
C GLY A 259 40.09 -11.41 -30.89
N LEU A 260 39.48 -12.59 -30.78
CA LEU A 260 39.79 -13.77 -31.58
C LEU A 260 39.05 -13.79 -32.93
N ILE A 261 37.99 -12.97 -33.13
CA ILE A 261 37.25 -12.81 -34.41
C ILE A 261 36.90 -11.32 -34.64
N LYS A 262 37.14 -10.80 -35.87
CA LYS A 262 37.11 -9.34 -36.16
C LYS A 262 35.79 -8.73 -36.72
N GLN A 263 34.79 -9.45 -37.25
CA GLN A 263 33.51 -8.87 -37.71
C GLN A 263 32.37 -9.91 -37.96
N LEU A 264 31.10 -9.49 -37.85
CA LEU A 264 29.88 -10.33 -37.76
C LEU A 264 29.12 -10.62 -39.08
N SER A 265 29.56 -10.15 -40.24
CA SER A 265 28.64 -9.80 -41.34
C SER A 265 28.42 -10.79 -42.50
N LYS A 266 28.82 -12.07 -42.46
CA LYS A 266 28.75 -12.90 -43.70
C LYS A 266 27.76 -14.07 -43.78
N HIS A 267 27.18 -14.60 -42.70
CA HIS A 267 26.51 -15.92 -42.82
C HIS A 267 25.22 -16.16 -42.02
N ALA A 268 24.66 -15.15 -41.34
CA ALA A 268 23.52 -15.36 -40.44
C ALA A 268 22.12 -15.34 -41.11
N LEU A 269 22.01 -15.04 -42.41
CA LEU A 269 20.72 -14.82 -43.10
C LEU A 269 20.02 -16.08 -43.65
N LYS A 270 20.55 -17.30 -43.45
CA LYS A 270 20.04 -18.51 -44.14
C LYS A 270 18.93 -19.31 -43.42
N LYS A 271 18.37 -18.83 -42.30
CA LYS A 271 17.57 -19.72 -41.41
C LYS A 271 16.03 -19.69 -41.55
N LYS A 272 15.43 -18.83 -42.37
CA LYS A 272 13.97 -18.90 -42.67
C LYS A 272 13.75 -18.82 -44.18
N LYS A 273 13.37 -19.93 -44.82
CA LYS A 273 12.96 -19.97 -46.24
C LYS A 273 11.77 -19.04 -46.43
N VAL A 274 12.01 -17.84 -46.96
CA VAL A 274 10.95 -16.99 -47.51
C VAL A 274 10.86 -17.34 -49.00
N SER A 275 9.82 -18.09 -49.37
CA SER A 275 9.73 -18.86 -50.63
C SER A 275 9.80 -18.07 -51.94
N PHE A 276 9.78 -16.73 -51.91
CA PHE A 276 9.84 -15.90 -53.11
C PHE A 276 11.23 -15.28 -53.37
N ILE A 277 12.21 -15.43 -52.46
CA ILE A 277 13.59 -14.97 -52.69
C ILE A 277 14.38 -16.14 -53.32
N PRO A 278 14.80 -16.06 -54.60
CA PRO A 278 15.58 -17.11 -55.24
C PRO A 278 16.88 -17.43 -54.48
N ASP A 279 17.30 -18.69 -54.50
CA ASP A 279 18.48 -19.20 -53.76
C ASP A 279 19.82 -18.55 -54.20
N ASP A 280 19.81 -17.84 -55.33
CA ASP A 280 20.96 -17.22 -56.00
C ASP A 280 21.03 -15.67 -55.88
N VAL A 281 20.14 -15.04 -55.09
CA VAL A 281 20.15 -13.56 -54.93
C VAL A 281 21.35 -13.09 -54.09
N ASP A 282 22.24 -12.31 -54.71
CA ASP A 282 23.35 -11.62 -54.05
C ASP A 282 22.88 -10.32 -53.37
N LEU A 283 22.61 -10.40 -52.06
CA LEU A 283 22.20 -9.26 -51.23
C LEU A 283 23.39 -8.33 -50.95
N SER A 284 23.63 -7.40 -51.89
CA SER A 284 24.77 -6.46 -51.85
C SER A 284 24.58 -5.24 -50.94
N MET A 285 23.38 -5.01 -50.38
CA MET A 285 23.06 -3.88 -49.50
C MET A 285 22.37 -4.34 -48.20
N SER A 286 22.76 -3.73 -47.07
CA SER A 286 22.07 -3.88 -45.78
C SER A 286 21.09 -2.73 -45.57
N LEU A 287 19.83 -3.05 -45.27
CA LEU A 287 18.75 -2.10 -45.00
C LEU A 287 18.48 -2.04 -43.49
N ASP A 288 18.78 -0.91 -42.84
CA ASP A 288 18.47 -0.69 -41.43
C ASP A 288 17.23 0.22 -41.32
N ILE A 289 16.12 -0.33 -40.85
CA ILE A 289 14.84 0.38 -40.67
C ILE A 289 14.55 0.46 -39.18
N SER A 290 14.24 1.66 -38.70
CA SER A 290 13.78 1.89 -37.33
C SER A 290 12.34 2.39 -37.34
N LEU A 291 11.49 1.76 -36.55
CA LEU A 291 10.13 2.18 -36.23
C LEU A 291 10.16 2.91 -34.89
N HIS A 292 9.78 4.17 -34.88
CA HIS A 292 9.71 4.95 -33.65
C HIS A 292 8.25 5.12 -33.23
N THR A 293 7.89 4.58 -32.07
CA THR A 293 6.55 4.64 -31.49
C THR A 293 6.55 5.40 -30.17
N THR A 294 5.56 6.26 -29.95
CA THR A 294 5.35 6.97 -28.69
C THR A 294 4.89 6.01 -27.58
N ALA A 295 4.95 6.46 -26.32
CA ALA A 295 4.43 5.67 -25.21
C ALA A 295 2.93 5.39 -25.35
N LEU A 296 2.50 4.22 -24.92
CA LEU A 296 1.12 3.77 -24.97
C LEU A 296 0.78 3.00 -23.68
N ASN A 297 -0.28 3.43 -23.00
CA ASN A 297 -0.80 2.75 -21.81
C ASN A 297 -2.23 2.32 -22.09
N PHE A 298 -2.55 1.06 -21.80
CA PHE A 298 -3.90 0.52 -21.90
C PHE A 298 -4.09 -0.61 -20.89
N ASP A 299 -5.33 -0.82 -20.48
CA ASP A 299 -5.71 -1.91 -19.58
C ASP A 299 -6.40 -3.01 -20.36
N LEU A 300 -6.02 -4.26 -20.10
CA LEU A 300 -6.60 -5.43 -20.74
C LEU A 300 -6.51 -6.65 -19.81
N CYS A 301 -7.56 -7.46 -19.71
CA CYS A 301 -7.55 -8.75 -19.03
C CYS A 301 -6.89 -8.72 -17.63
N CYS A 302 -7.35 -7.81 -16.76
CA CYS A 302 -6.86 -7.68 -15.37
C CYS A 302 -5.43 -7.18 -15.19
N THR A 303 -4.77 -6.73 -16.26
CA THR A 303 -3.39 -6.27 -16.23
C THR A 303 -3.26 -4.93 -16.95
N SER A 304 -2.58 -3.96 -16.33
CA SER A 304 -2.20 -2.71 -16.99
C SER A 304 -0.94 -2.91 -17.82
N TYR A 305 -1.01 -2.64 -19.11
CA TYR A 305 0.14 -2.71 -20.01
C TYR A 305 0.68 -1.31 -20.26
N ARG A 306 1.99 -1.14 -20.03
CA ARG A 306 2.71 0.10 -20.32
C ARG A 306 3.78 -0.17 -21.33
N TYR A 307 3.55 0.33 -22.54
CA TYR A 307 4.54 0.36 -23.59
C TYR A 307 5.22 1.73 -23.52
N GLN A 308 6.52 1.72 -23.21
CA GLN A 308 7.31 2.95 -23.23
C GLN A 308 7.51 3.41 -24.67
N GLU A 309 7.90 4.67 -24.83
CA GLU A 309 8.43 5.14 -26.11
C GLU A 309 9.57 4.21 -26.53
N HIS A 310 9.49 3.73 -27.76
CA HIS A 310 10.36 2.68 -28.23
C HIS A 310 10.72 2.91 -29.69
N THR A 311 12.00 2.73 -30.00
CA THR A 311 12.49 2.65 -31.36
C THR A 311 12.87 1.21 -31.66
N ALA A 312 12.01 0.50 -32.39
CA ALA A 312 12.26 -0.87 -32.82
C ALA A 312 13.07 -0.87 -34.13
N LYS A 313 14.28 -1.44 -34.12
CA LYS A 313 15.00 -1.75 -35.35
C LYS A 313 14.51 -3.06 -35.95
N LEU A 314 14.16 -3.06 -37.23
CA LEU A 314 13.76 -4.27 -37.94
C LEU A 314 14.97 -5.20 -38.08
N ASN A 315 14.89 -6.40 -37.48
CA ASN A 315 15.96 -7.38 -37.47
C ASN A 315 15.52 -8.67 -38.20
N PRO A 316 15.97 -8.90 -39.45
CA PRO A 316 15.58 -10.07 -40.23
C PRO A 316 16.20 -11.39 -39.74
N ILE A 317 17.20 -11.33 -38.86
CA ILE A 317 17.99 -12.49 -38.40
C ILE A 317 17.51 -12.99 -37.02
N GLY A 318 16.78 -12.17 -36.28
CA GLY A 318 16.20 -12.54 -34.99
C GLY A 318 14.93 -13.37 -35.15
N ASP A 319 14.75 -14.38 -34.30
CA ASP A 319 13.46 -15.07 -34.12
C ASP A 319 12.47 -14.25 -33.27
N GLY A 320 12.84 -13.02 -32.91
CA GLY A 320 12.05 -12.13 -32.07
C GLY A 320 10.87 -11.54 -32.82
N TYR A 321 9.69 -11.63 -32.21
CA TYR A 321 8.50 -10.92 -32.65
C TYR A 321 8.58 -9.44 -32.26
N ILE A 322 8.28 -8.54 -33.18
CA ILE A 322 7.99 -7.15 -32.84
C ILE A 322 6.54 -7.14 -32.37
N SER A 323 6.33 -6.70 -31.12
CA SER A 323 5.00 -6.47 -30.59
C SER A 323 4.25 -5.49 -31.51
N PRO A 324 3.04 -5.83 -31.98
CA PRO A 324 2.17 -4.92 -32.70
C PRO A 324 2.03 -3.52 -32.08
N ALA A 325 2.09 -3.39 -30.75
CA ALA A 325 2.10 -2.09 -30.06
C ALA A 325 3.24 -1.17 -30.54
N HIS A 326 4.41 -1.74 -30.85
CA HIS A 326 5.60 -1.06 -31.36
C HIS A 326 5.64 -0.93 -32.90
N ALA A 327 4.62 -1.45 -33.60
CA ALA A 327 4.51 -1.41 -35.07
C ALA A 327 3.17 -0.80 -35.56
N ARG A 328 2.51 -0.02 -34.70
CA ARG A 328 1.20 0.60 -34.97
C ARG A 328 1.27 1.76 -35.98
N SER A 329 0.11 2.16 -36.50
CA SER A 329 -0.03 3.10 -37.64
C SER A 329 0.60 4.49 -37.44
N GLU A 330 0.85 4.90 -36.20
CA GLU A 330 1.46 6.19 -35.85
C GLU A 330 3.00 6.16 -35.79
N ALA A 331 3.63 5.02 -36.10
CA ALA A 331 5.09 4.91 -36.05
C ALA A 331 5.77 5.77 -37.12
N THR A 332 6.81 6.52 -36.75
CA THR A 332 7.67 7.22 -37.71
C THR A 332 8.80 6.30 -38.18
N LEU A 333 9.05 6.28 -39.49
CA LEU A 333 10.02 5.40 -40.15
C LEU A 333 11.34 6.15 -40.38
N THR A 334 12.45 5.62 -39.86
CA THR A 334 13.80 6.14 -40.16
C THR A 334 14.64 5.08 -40.87
N MET A 335 15.38 5.48 -41.90
CA MET A 335 16.08 4.56 -42.79
C MET A 335 17.53 4.95 -43.02
N THR A 336 18.44 3.98 -42.91
CA THR A 336 19.87 4.18 -43.16
C THR A 336 20.41 3.13 -44.13
N LEU A 337 21.09 3.59 -45.18
CA LEU A 337 21.74 2.75 -46.18
C LEU A 337 23.20 2.51 -45.77
N LEU A 338 23.58 1.28 -45.44
CA LEU A 338 24.95 0.97 -45.05
C LEU A 338 25.76 0.53 -46.29
N ARG A 339 26.57 1.42 -46.88
CA ARG A 339 27.48 1.07 -47.99
C ARG A 339 28.95 1.37 -47.69
N ARG A 340 29.81 0.41 -48.03
CA ARG A 340 31.07 0.61 -48.78
C ARG A 340 31.37 -0.63 -49.64
N VAL A 341 30.99 -0.55 -50.92
CA VAL A 341 31.67 -1.25 -52.02
C VAL A 341 31.85 -0.21 -53.13
N TYR A 342 33.07 -0.08 -53.62
CA TYR A 342 33.41 0.77 -54.76
C TYR A 342 32.62 0.31 -55.99
N PHE A 343 31.65 1.09 -56.44
CA PHE A 343 31.21 1.07 -57.84
C PHE A 343 30.88 2.50 -58.28
N SER A 344 31.59 2.93 -59.32
CA SER A 344 31.29 4.10 -60.13
C SER A 344 30.00 3.85 -60.92
N CYS A 345 28.91 4.52 -60.56
CA CYS A 345 27.93 5.16 -61.45
C CYS A 345 26.66 5.50 -60.65
N LEU A 346 26.21 6.75 -60.80
CA LEU A 346 24.93 7.28 -60.34
C LEU A 346 23.76 6.54 -61.02
N GLN A 347 22.70 6.17 -60.28
CA GLN A 347 21.32 6.11 -60.78
C GLN A 347 20.33 5.94 -59.60
N GLU A 348 19.16 6.59 -59.69
CA GLU A 348 18.19 6.80 -58.61
C GLU A 348 17.67 5.49 -57.97
N THR A 349 17.79 5.39 -56.65
CA THR A 349 17.17 4.34 -55.83
C THR A 349 15.75 4.75 -55.42
N GLN A 350 14.75 3.94 -55.77
CA GLN A 350 13.37 4.08 -55.26
C GLN A 350 12.98 2.91 -54.36
N MET A 351 12.04 3.15 -53.46
CA MET A 351 11.67 2.22 -52.39
C MET A 351 10.18 1.99 -52.38
N TYR A 352 9.78 0.72 -52.24
CA TYR A 352 8.39 0.30 -52.25
C TYR A 352 8.05 -0.41 -50.94
N VAL A 353 7.00 0.05 -50.26
CA VAL A 353 6.46 -0.60 -49.05
C VAL A 353 5.29 -1.50 -49.47
N ILE A 354 5.41 -2.82 -49.28
CA ILE A 354 4.38 -3.78 -49.66
C ILE A 354 4.00 -4.64 -48.45
N ARG A 355 2.73 -4.66 -48.08
CA ARG A 355 2.22 -5.51 -46.97
C ARG A 355 1.70 -6.83 -47.52
N TYR A 356 2.14 -7.95 -46.96
CA TYR A 356 1.68 -9.29 -47.33
C TYR A 356 0.87 -9.90 -46.18
N TYR A 357 -0.28 -10.50 -46.49
CA TYR A 357 -1.05 -11.32 -45.56
C TYR A 357 -1.00 -12.78 -46.04
N VAL A 358 -0.47 -13.68 -45.21
CA VAL A 358 -0.69 -15.12 -45.41
C VAL A 358 -2.04 -15.43 -44.80
N SER A 359 -3.10 -15.43 -45.61
CA SER A 359 -4.43 -15.86 -45.17
C SER A 359 -4.50 -17.39 -45.12
N THR A 360 -4.77 -17.94 -43.94
CA THR A 360 -5.60 -19.14 -43.81
C THR A 360 -6.81 -18.79 -42.94
N TYR A 361 -7.99 -19.14 -43.44
CA TYR A 361 -9.32 -18.81 -42.95
C TYR A 361 -9.54 -19.07 -41.45
N LEU A 362 -10.26 -18.13 -40.80
CA LEU A 362 -11.24 -18.28 -39.70
C LEU A 362 -10.83 -19.04 -38.41
N PHE A 363 -10.96 -18.32 -37.29
CA PHE A 363 -11.00 -18.72 -35.88
C PHE A 363 -9.72 -19.32 -35.24
N HIS A 364 -9.27 -18.69 -34.15
CA HIS A 364 -8.31 -19.20 -33.15
C HIS A 364 -7.06 -19.93 -33.67
N THR A 365 -6.11 -19.22 -34.30
CA THR A 365 -4.75 -19.78 -34.46
C THR A 365 -3.64 -18.76 -34.16
N GLN A 366 -2.71 -19.17 -33.29
CA GLN A 366 -1.47 -18.48 -32.90
C GLN A 366 -0.42 -18.50 -34.04
N GLN A 367 -0.70 -17.90 -35.20
CA GLN A 367 0.27 -17.88 -36.32
C GLN A 367 0.84 -16.46 -36.52
N PRO A 368 2.16 -16.31 -36.73
CA PRO A 368 2.80 -15.00 -36.84
C PRO A 368 2.61 -14.34 -38.21
N GLU A 369 2.33 -13.03 -38.21
CA GLU A 369 2.29 -12.20 -39.42
C GLU A 369 3.71 -11.78 -39.83
N LEU A 370 4.00 -11.78 -41.14
CA LEU A 370 5.30 -11.39 -41.69
C LEU A 370 5.15 -10.11 -42.54
N LEU A 371 5.78 -9.02 -42.10
CA LEU A 371 5.86 -7.78 -42.89
C LEU A 371 7.24 -7.64 -43.53
N ILE A 372 7.29 -7.30 -44.82
CA ILE A 372 8.53 -7.28 -45.63
C ILE A 372 8.73 -5.90 -46.24
N TYR A 373 9.95 -5.36 -46.12
CA TYR A 373 10.39 -4.16 -46.82
C TYR A 373 11.42 -4.55 -47.89
N LEU A 374 11.18 -4.13 -49.13
CA LEU A 374 12.04 -4.44 -50.28
C LEU A 374 12.72 -3.16 -50.78
N LEU A 375 14.04 -3.25 -50.99
CA LEU A 375 14.81 -2.22 -51.68
C LEU A 375 15.17 -2.73 -53.08
N CYS A 376 14.69 -2.02 -54.11
CA CYS A 376 14.88 -2.39 -55.50
C CYS A 376 15.63 -1.30 -56.28
N THR A 377 16.40 -1.70 -57.28
CA THR A 377 16.98 -0.79 -58.29
C THR A 377 16.32 -1.03 -59.64
N CYS A 378 16.06 0.03 -60.40
CA CYS A 378 15.47 -0.08 -61.74
C CYS A 378 16.56 -0.36 -62.78
N SER A 379 16.28 -1.23 -63.76
CA SER A 379 17.17 -1.45 -64.91
C SER A 379 16.54 -0.80 -66.14
N LEU A 380 16.78 0.50 -66.37
CA LEU A 380 16.36 1.15 -67.62
C LEU A 380 17.48 1.05 -68.65
N LEU A 381 17.29 0.16 -69.63
CA LEU A 381 17.94 0.27 -70.93
C LEU A 381 17.56 1.62 -71.54
N ILE A 382 18.58 2.30 -72.06
CA ILE A 382 18.53 3.62 -72.70
C ILE A 382 17.32 3.73 -73.64
N SER A 383 16.36 4.61 -73.33
CA SER A 383 15.62 5.33 -74.36
C SER A 383 15.32 6.73 -73.86
N THR A 384 15.75 7.71 -74.66
CA THR A 384 15.55 9.13 -74.47
C THR A 384 14.07 9.49 -74.58
N GLU A 385 13.34 9.48 -73.48
CA GLU A 385 12.16 10.34 -73.32
C GLU A 385 11.85 10.50 -71.83
N THR A 386 11.91 11.76 -71.38
CA THR A 386 11.51 12.22 -70.06
C THR A 386 10.03 11.96 -69.84
N SER A 387 9.69 10.82 -69.26
CA SER A 387 8.45 10.66 -68.50
C SER A 387 8.83 10.30 -67.07
N MET A 388 8.60 11.22 -66.14
CA MET A 388 8.56 10.89 -64.73
C MET A 388 7.59 9.71 -64.55
N LEU A 389 7.99 8.71 -63.74
CA LEU A 389 7.17 7.60 -63.27
C LEU A 389 5.90 8.12 -62.57
N ASN A 390 4.92 8.56 -63.35
CA ASN A 390 3.58 8.87 -62.88
C ASN A 390 2.91 7.53 -62.56
N LYS A 391 2.74 7.26 -61.25
CA LYS A 391 1.95 6.16 -60.67
C LYS A 391 2.13 4.80 -61.37
N VAL A 392 3.02 3.96 -60.83
CA VAL A 392 2.86 2.51 -61.01
C VAL A 392 1.47 2.14 -60.50
N ASP A 393 0.59 1.61 -61.36
CA ASP A 393 -0.76 1.22 -60.98
C ASP A 393 -0.71 -0.02 -60.07
N THR A 394 -0.58 0.23 -58.77
CA THR A 394 -0.52 -0.80 -57.72
C THR A 394 -1.81 -1.60 -57.62
N GLN A 395 -2.94 -1.12 -58.16
CA GLN A 395 -4.22 -1.83 -58.09
C GLN A 395 -4.29 -3.03 -59.02
N SER A 396 -3.54 -3.03 -60.12
CA SER A 396 -3.46 -4.18 -61.04
C SER A 396 -2.78 -5.42 -60.44
N TYR A 397 -2.12 -5.26 -59.27
CA TYR A 397 -1.40 -6.32 -58.55
C TYR A 397 -2.13 -6.81 -57.29
N LEU A 398 -3.31 -6.27 -56.97
CA LEU A 398 -4.20 -6.76 -55.92
C LEU A 398 -5.00 -7.98 -56.41
N THR A 399 -5.25 -8.97 -55.54
CA THR A 399 -6.16 -10.08 -55.91
C THR A 399 -7.62 -9.63 -55.81
N GLN A 400 -8.51 -10.17 -56.65
CA GLN A 400 -9.93 -9.77 -56.72
C GLN A 400 -10.63 -9.89 -55.35
N GLY A 401 -11.17 -8.76 -54.87
CA GLY A 401 -12.03 -8.64 -53.69
C GLY A 401 -11.27 -8.27 -52.41
N CYS A 402 -11.17 -6.97 -52.11
CA CYS A 402 -10.82 -6.55 -50.75
C CYS A 402 -12.02 -6.84 -49.84
N SER A 403 -11.91 -7.83 -48.96
CA SER A 403 -13.01 -8.22 -48.06
C SER A 403 -13.32 -7.09 -47.08
N ALA A 404 -14.60 -6.72 -46.94
CA ALA A 404 -15.08 -5.63 -46.07
C ALA A 404 -14.73 -5.79 -44.58
N GLY A 405 -14.28 -6.97 -44.14
CA GLY A 405 -13.89 -7.24 -42.75
C GLY A 405 -12.50 -6.78 -42.34
N ILE A 406 -11.66 -6.25 -43.25
CA ILE A 406 -10.28 -5.84 -42.94
C ILE A 406 -10.02 -4.42 -43.46
N ASP A 407 -10.65 -3.43 -42.83
CA ASP A 407 -10.34 -1.99 -42.84
C ASP A 407 -9.32 -1.50 -43.90
N GLY A 408 -9.72 -1.51 -45.17
CA GLY A 408 -8.92 -0.99 -46.29
C GLY A 408 -7.65 -1.76 -46.68
N ARG A 409 -7.48 -3.04 -46.29
CA ARG A 409 -6.30 -3.88 -46.62
C ARG A 409 -6.64 -4.97 -47.64
N CYS A 410 -5.72 -5.23 -48.57
CA CYS A 410 -5.91 -6.15 -49.70
C CYS A 410 -4.68 -7.07 -49.89
N LEU A 411 -4.87 -8.28 -50.42
CA LEU A 411 -3.78 -9.19 -50.78
C LEU A 411 -3.03 -8.67 -52.03
N PHE A 412 -1.69 -8.69 -52.01
CA PHE A 412 -0.82 -8.12 -53.04
C PHE A 412 0.17 -9.16 -53.60
N ASN A 413 0.29 -9.26 -54.93
CA ASN A 413 1.20 -10.22 -55.58
C ASN A 413 2.59 -9.61 -55.84
N ILE A 414 3.54 -9.87 -54.94
CA ILE A 414 4.91 -9.32 -54.97
C ILE A 414 5.72 -9.81 -56.17
N THR A 415 5.67 -11.11 -56.49
CA THR A 415 6.43 -11.69 -57.61
C THR A 415 6.02 -11.04 -58.93
N ARG A 416 4.71 -10.93 -59.17
CA ARG A 416 4.18 -10.26 -60.36
C ARG A 416 4.53 -8.77 -60.41
N PHE A 417 4.62 -8.10 -59.27
CA PHE A 417 5.01 -6.69 -59.19
C PHE A 417 6.49 -6.48 -59.50
N VAL A 418 7.39 -7.28 -58.91
CA VAL A 418 8.85 -7.19 -59.13
C VAL A 418 9.19 -7.51 -60.58
N ASP A 419 8.65 -8.61 -61.10
CA ASP A 419 8.87 -9.04 -62.49
C ASP A 419 8.21 -8.08 -63.49
N GLY A 420 6.94 -7.73 -63.26
CA GLY A 420 6.16 -6.86 -64.14
C GLY A 420 6.64 -5.40 -64.17
N SER A 421 7.37 -4.96 -63.13
CA SER A 421 7.95 -3.62 -63.04
C SER A 421 9.46 -3.58 -63.32
N ASN A 422 10.06 -4.70 -63.77
CA ASN A 422 11.47 -4.82 -64.13
C ASN A 422 12.45 -4.37 -63.01
N LEU A 423 12.13 -4.74 -61.77
CA LEU A 423 12.89 -4.36 -60.57
C LEU A 423 13.94 -5.41 -60.20
N LYS A 424 15.13 -4.97 -59.76
CA LYS A 424 16.17 -5.85 -59.20
C LYS A 424 16.23 -5.72 -57.68
N LEU A 425 16.01 -6.81 -56.94
CA LEU A 425 16.12 -6.85 -55.47
C LEU A 425 17.59 -6.73 -55.05
N VAL A 426 17.93 -5.71 -54.25
CA VAL A 426 19.31 -5.46 -53.79
C VAL A 426 19.48 -5.50 -52.27
N GLY A 427 18.38 -5.48 -51.53
CA GLY A 427 18.34 -5.61 -50.08
C GLY A 427 16.93 -5.87 -49.58
N SER A 428 16.79 -6.61 -48.48
CA SER A 428 15.52 -6.91 -47.83
C SER A 428 15.65 -6.86 -46.32
N THR A 429 14.61 -6.41 -45.63
CA THR A 429 14.44 -6.62 -44.19
C THR A 429 13.00 -7.01 -43.91
N TRP A 430 12.78 -7.75 -42.83
CA TRP A 430 11.46 -8.20 -42.42
C TRP A 430 11.38 -8.27 -40.91
N PHE A 431 10.16 -8.31 -40.39
CA PHE A 431 9.89 -8.64 -39.01
C PHE A 431 8.68 -9.56 -38.92
N GLN A 432 8.62 -10.31 -37.83
CA GLN A 432 7.45 -11.09 -37.49
C GLN A 432 6.69 -10.39 -36.36
N ALA A 433 5.37 -10.43 -36.38
CA ALA A 433 4.52 -9.98 -35.29
C ALA A 433 3.62 -11.12 -34.82
N THR A 434 3.35 -11.18 -33.52
CA THR A 434 2.37 -12.08 -32.91
C THR A 434 1.25 -11.28 -32.28
N THR A 435 0.12 -11.92 -32.02
CA THR A 435 -0.93 -11.34 -31.20
C THR A 435 -0.38 -11.01 -29.80
N ASP A 436 -0.25 -9.72 -29.50
CA ASP A 436 0.11 -9.20 -28.18
C ASP A 436 -1.13 -8.60 -27.50
N GLU A 437 -0.92 -8.02 -26.33
CA GLU A 437 -1.99 -7.45 -25.52
C GLU A 437 -2.55 -6.19 -26.14
N TYR A 438 -1.78 -5.48 -26.98
CA TYR A 438 -2.29 -4.32 -27.72
C TYR A 438 -3.31 -4.74 -28.77
N ILE A 439 -3.03 -5.80 -29.54
CA ILE A 439 -3.99 -6.30 -30.53
C ILE A 439 -5.26 -6.83 -29.86
N ARG A 440 -5.13 -7.56 -28.75
CA ARG A 440 -6.28 -8.00 -27.95
C ARG A 440 -7.10 -6.82 -27.42
N TYR A 441 -6.45 -5.76 -26.96
CA TYR A 441 -7.11 -4.51 -26.54
C TYR A 441 -7.87 -3.87 -27.70
N THR A 442 -7.29 -3.86 -28.91
CA THR A 442 -7.99 -3.33 -30.09
C THR A 442 -9.21 -4.16 -30.49
N TYR A 443 -9.22 -5.48 -30.26
CA TYR A 443 -10.37 -6.35 -30.51
C TYR A 443 -11.50 -6.09 -29.49
N VAL A 444 -11.19 -6.04 -28.19
CA VAL A 444 -12.18 -5.72 -27.15
C VAL A 444 -12.82 -4.35 -27.39
N ASN A 445 -12.01 -3.32 -27.73
CA ASN A 445 -12.53 -1.99 -28.03
C ASN A 445 -13.40 -1.92 -29.30
N LYS A 446 -13.27 -2.90 -30.19
CA LYS A 446 -14.11 -3.03 -31.40
C LYS A 446 -15.41 -3.81 -31.15
N GLY A 447 -15.63 -4.28 -29.92
CA GLY A 447 -16.84 -4.96 -29.49
C GLY A 447 -16.73 -6.48 -29.40
N ASP A 448 -15.52 -7.05 -29.50
CA ASP A 448 -15.31 -8.49 -29.31
C ASP A 448 -15.43 -8.89 -27.82
N ASP A 449 -15.92 -10.10 -27.56
CA ASP A 449 -16.19 -10.62 -26.22
C ASP A 449 -14.90 -10.73 -25.36
N PRO A 450 -14.83 -10.07 -24.18
CA PRO A 450 -13.66 -10.10 -23.31
C PRO A 450 -13.24 -11.49 -22.85
N ASP A 451 -14.18 -12.40 -22.53
CA ASP A 451 -13.83 -13.74 -22.06
C ASP A 451 -13.12 -14.54 -23.17
N SER A 452 -13.61 -14.41 -24.41
CA SER A 452 -13.00 -14.99 -25.61
C SER A 452 -11.59 -14.42 -25.90
N VAL A 453 -11.43 -13.10 -25.75
CA VAL A 453 -10.16 -12.40 -26.05
C VAL A 453 -9.11 -12.58 -24.94
N CYS A 454 -9.53 -12.68 -23.67
CA CYS A 454 -8.68 -12.82 -22.50
C CYS A 454 -8.32 -14.26 -22.13
N ASN A 455 -8.92 -15.24 -22.82
CA ASN A 455 -8.67 -16.64 -22.58
C ASN A 455 -7.16 -16.98 -22.68
N ASN A 456 -6.66 -17.74 -21.71
CA ASN A 456 -5.25 -18.12 -21.50
C ASN A 456 -4.26 -17.03 -21.02
N ILE A 457 -4.73 -15.86 -20.56
CA ILE A 457 -3.84 -14.89 -19.87
C ILE A 457 -3.71 -15.26 -18.39
N ASN A 458 -2.47 -15.44 -17.93
CA ASN A 458 -2.20 -15.85 -16.55
C ASN A 458 -2.56 -14.71 -15.57
N GLY A 459 -3.37 -14.99 -14.56
CA GLY A 459 -3.89 -13.98 -13.62
C GLY A 459 -5.17 -13.28 -14.07
N TYR A 460 -5.70 -13.60 -15.27
CA TYR A 460 -7.04 -13.19 -15.65
C TYR A 460 -8.08 -13.96 -14.83
N ALA A 461 -8.95 -13.22 -14.13
CA ALA A 461 -10.19 -13.74 -13.58
C ALA A 461 -11.31 -12.76 -13.92
N ASN A 462 -12.52 -13.28 -14.07
CA ASN A 462 -13.70 -12.46 -14.27
C ASN A 462 -14.57 -12.55 -13.01
N PRO A 463 -14.48 -11.60 -12.06
CA PRO A 463 -13.61 -10.40 -12.03
C PRO A 463 -12.19 -10.66 -11.50
N CYS A 464 -11.27 -9.72 -11.74
CA CYS A 464 -9.81 -9.85 -11.56
C CYS A 464 -9.31 -10.07 -10.11
N PRO A 465 -8.22 -10.85 -9.85
CA PRO A 465 -7.65 -11.07 -8.51
C PRO A 465 -6.55 -10.05 -8.14
N VAL A 466 -6.46 -9.67 -6.86
CA VAL A 466 -5.77 -8.46 -6.36
C VAL A 466 -4.39 -8.76 -5.74
N THR A 467 -3.27 -8.24 -6.29
CA THR A 467 -1.93 -8.32 -5.63
C THR A 467 -1.05 -7.04 -5.68
N ALA A 468 -1.48 -5.93 -6.30
CA ALA A 468 -0.87 -4.62 -6.07
C ALA A 468 -1.54 -3.95 -4.85
N SER A 469 -0.81 -3.14 -4.07
CA SER A 469 -1.46 -2.29 -3.05
C SER A 469 -2.47 -1.40 -3.76
N ASN A 470 -3.74 -1.54 -3.41
CA ASN A 470 -4.81 -0.75 -4.01
C ASN A 470 -4.80 0.71 -3.55
N ASP A 471 -3.79 1.16 -2.78
CA ASP A 471 -3.74 2.53 -2.25
C ASP A 471 -3.64 3.61 -3.34
N CYS A 472 -4.09 4.81 -2.99
CA CYS A 472 -4.01 6.01 -3.82
C CYS A 472 -2.82 6.89 -3.44
N SER A 473 -1.66 6.30 -3.13
CA SER A 473 -0.44 7.06 -2.89
C SER A 473 -0.10 7.97 -4.10
N PRO A 474 0.61 9.10 -3.91
CA PRO A 474 1.01 9.97 -5.01
C PRO A 474 1.76 9.24 -6.13
N ALA A 475 2.54 8.21 -5.78
CA ALA A 475 3.22 7.35 -6.74
C ALA A 475 2.24 6.49 -7.54
N ASN A 476 1.21 5.93 -6.90
CA ASN A 476 0.17 5.15 -7.57
C ASN A 476 -0.75 6.02 -8.40
N ILE A 477 -1.17 7.20 -7.94
CA ILE A 477 -1.95 8.15 -8.77
C ILE A 477 -1.16 8.51 -10.04
N LYS A 478 0.15 8.76 -9.93
CA LYS A 478 0.98 9.17 -11.07
C LYS A 478 1.29 8.01 -12.02
N ASN A 479 1.71 6.88 -11.46
CA ASN A 479 2.25 5.79 -12.26
C ASN A 479 1.20 4.72 -12.49
N ALA A 480 0.42 4.34 -11.48
CA ALA A 480 -0.45 3.16 -11.46
C ALA A 480 -1.94 3.51 -11.24
N LEU A 481 -2.42 4.58 -11.90
CA LEU A 481 -3.71 5.20 -11.62
C LEU A 481 -4.88 4.20 -11.59
N ARG A 482 -4.90 3.24 -12.53
CA ARG A 482 -5.97 2.25 -12.61
C ARG A 482 -6.12 1.43 -11.33
N TYR A 483 -5.04 1.05 -10.66
CA TYR A 483 -5.10 0.30 -9.39
C TYR A 483 -5.74 1.12 -8.26
N CYS A 484 -5.41 2.40 -8.16
CA CYS A 484 -6.07 3.31 -7.21
C CYS A 484 -7.57 3.45 -7.53
N LEU A 485 -7.94 3.62 -8.81
CA LEU A 485 -9.34 3.73 -9.21
C LEU A 485 -10.12 2.43 -8.99
N ASP A 486 -9.51 1.28 -9.26
CA ASP A 486 -10.11 -0.03 -9.00
C ASP A 486 -10.24 -0.29 -7.49
N GLY A 487 -9.26 0.14 -6.68
CA GLY A 487 -9.36 0.13 -5.22
C GLY A 487 -10.54 0.96 -4.70
N ILE A 488 -10.68 2.19 -5.20
CA ILE A 488 -11.79 3.10 -4.87
C ILE A 488 -13.12 2.46 -5.25
N TRP A 489 -13.23 1.96 -6.48
CA TRP A 489 -14.46 1.32 -6.96
C TRP A 489 -14.80 0.06 -6.17
N HIS A 490 -13.80 -0.77 -5.86
CA HIS A 490 -13.97 -1.99 -5.09
C HIS A 490 -14.47 -1.69 -3.67
N LYS A 491 -13.82 -0.76 -2.95
CA LYS A 491 -14.25 -0.36 -1.60
C LYS A 491 -15.64 0.28 -1.61
N ALA A 492 -15.98 1.07 -2.64
CA ALA A 492 -17.32 1.63 -2.81
C ALA A 492 -18.39 0.56 -3.11
N ASN A 493 -18.00 -0.56 -3.73
CA ASN A 493 -18.90 -1.68 -4.04
C ASN A 493 -18.94 -2.75 -2.92
N ASP A 494 -18.02 -2.71 -1.97
CA ASP A 494 -17.95 -3.65 -0.87
C ASP A 494 -19.08 -3.38 0.14
N LYS A 495 -20.00 -4.35 0.26
CA LYS A 495 -21.12 -4.30 1.20
C LYS A 495 -20.68 -4.42 2.66
N SER A 496 -19.44 -4.77 2.95
CA SER A 496 -18.91 -4.84 4.32
C SER A 496 -18.13 -3.59 4.74
N ALA A 497 -17.79 -2.71 3.79
CA ALA A 497 -16.90 -1.58 4.03
C ALA A 497 -17.53 -0.45 4.88
N PHE A 498 -18.86 -0.39 4.97
CA PHE A 498 -19.58 0.67 5.68
C PHE A 498 -20.68 0.12 6.60
N TRP A 499 -21.03 0.88 7.64
CA TRP A 499 -21.95 0.42 8.69
C TRP A 499 -23.38 0.12 8.21
N PHE A 500 -23.84 0.76 7.14
CA PHE A 500 -25.15 0.51 6.51
C PHE A 500 -25.17 -0.70 5.57
N GLY A 501 -24.06 -1.44 5.51
CA GLY A 501 -23.90 -2.65 4.72
C GLY A 501 -24.22 -3.94 5.49
N SER A 502 -23.37 -4.95 5.38
CA SER A 502 -23.56 -6.27 6.01
C SER A 502 -23.57 -6.21 7.53
N ASN A 503 -22.95 -5.18 8.10
CA ASN A 503 -22.87 -4.98 9.54
C ASN A 503 -24.12 -4.31 10.13
N TRP A 504 -25.03 -3.79 9.29
CA TRP A 504 -26.18 -3.01 9.73
C TRP A 504 -27.04 -3.78 10.75
N ALA A 505 -27.35 -5.05 10.50
CA ALA A 505 -28.21 -5.84 11.40
C ALA A 505 -27.58 -6.04 12.79
N SER A 506 -26.24 -6.18 12.86
CA SER A 506 -25.52 -6.27 14.14
C SER A 506 -25.48 -4.94 14.89
N ILE A 507 -25.53 -3.83 14.16
CA ILE A 507 -25.40 -2.47 14.66
C ILE A 507 -26.74 -1.90 15.12
N CYS A 508 -27.79 -2.15 14.35
CA CYS A 508 -29.11 -1.55 14.49
C CYS A 508 -30.13 -2.48 15.16
N GLY A 509 -29.81 -3.78 15.29
CA GLY A 509 -30.72 -4.76 15.87
C GLY A 509 -31.99 -4.98 15.01
N PRO A 510 -32.97 -5.72 15.55
CA PRO A 510 -34.20 -6.07 14.83
C PRO A 510 -35.18 -4.90 14.68
N ASN A 511 -35.04 -3.85 15.50
CA ASN A 511 -35.91 -2.68 15.48
C ASN A 511 -35.10 -1.42 15.09
N PRO A 512 -35.22 -0.94 13.84
CA PRO A 512 -34.44 0.20 13.36
C PRO A 512 -34.78 1.51 14.09
N PHE A 513 -35.91 1.56 14.81
CA PHE A 513 -36.34 2.74 15.57
C PHE A 513 -35.60 2.90 16.89
N ASP A 514 -34.88 1.87 17.36
CA ASP A 514 -34.10 1.93 18.60
C ASP A 514 -32.84 2.80 18.45
N ALA A 515 -32.44 3.12 17.22
CA ALA A 515 -31.29 3.97 16.91
C ALA A 515 -31.65 5.02 15.83
N PRO A 516 -31.47 6.34 16.10
CA PRO A 516 -31.86 7.44 15.22
C PRO A 516 -31.38 7.34 13.77
N TYR A 517 -30.23 6.70 13.56
CA TYR A 517 -29.52 6.58 12.28
C TYR A 517 -29.86 5.28 11.53
N CYS A 518 -30.55 4.34 12.17
CA CYS A 518 -30.90 3.06 11.57
C CYS A 518 -32.21 3.09 10.77
N THR A 519 -32.99 4.17 10.88
CA THR A 519 -34.31 4.34 10.27
C THR A 519 -34.28 4.77 8.80
N VAL A 520 -33.10 5.10 8.25
CA VAL A 520 -32.99 5.72 6.92
C VAL A 520 -32.97 4.69 5.78
N ILE A 521 -32.70 3.42 6.05
CA ILE A 521 -32.69 2.37 5.02
C ILE A 521 -34.10 1.81 4.82
N GLN A 522 -34.65 1.98 3.61
CA GLN A 522 -35.96 1.43 3.23
C GLN A 522 -35.94 -0.11 3.21
N GLN A 523 -37.04 -0.72 3.66
CA GLN A 523 -37.28 -2.16 3.65
C GLN A 523 -37.34 -2.74 2.22
N PRO A 524 -36.88 -3.99 1.98
CA PRO A 524 -36.30 -4.94 2.93
C PRO A 524 -34.82 -4.68 3.24
N TYR A 525 -34.38 -5.01 4.45
CA TYR A 525 -33.02 -4.81 4.98
C TYR A 525 -31.94 -5.60 4.23
N THR A 526 -31.59 -5.14 3.03
CA THR A 526 -30.51 -5.70 2.24
C THR A 526 -29.21 -4.97 2.52
N PRO A 527 -28.07 -5.67 2.72
CA PRO A 527 -26.76 -5.03 2.83
C PRO A 527 -26.46 -4.13 1.61
N HIS A 528 -26.20 -2.85 1.84
CA HIS A 528 -25.88 -1.86 0.81
C HIS A 528 -24.38 -1.51 0.81
N SER A 529 -23.77 -1.46 -0.38
CA SER A 529 -22.50 -0.75 -0.61
C SER A 529 -22.76 0.74 -0.88
N LEU A 530 -21.73 1.58 -0.96
CA LEU A 530 -21.90 2.99 -1.39
C LEU A 530 -22.58 3.05 -2.75
N LEU A 531 -22.18 2.18 -3.69
CA LEU A 531 -22.82 2.16 -5.01
C LEU A 531 -24.30 1.78 -4.92
N ASN A 532 -24.69 0.84 -4.05
CA ASN A 532 -26.10 0.51 -3.86
C ASN A 532 -26.92 1.67 -3.27
N THR A 533 -26.33 2.50 -2.40
CA THR A 533 -27.02 3.68 -1.86
C THR A 533 -27.35 4.71 -2.95
N MET A 534 -26.55 4.77 -4.02
CA MET A 534 -26.71 5.73 -5.11
C MET A 534 -27.58 5.17 -6.24
N TYR A 535 -27.27 3.97 -6.72
CA TYR A 535 -27.88 3.37 -7.91
C TYR A 535 -29.02 2.38 -7.61
N GLY A 536 -29.32 2.15 -6.34
CA GLY A 536 -30.30 1.17 -5.91
C GLY A 536 -29.80 -0.29 -5.99
N LEU A 537 -30.70 -1.21 -5.65
CA LEU A 537 -30.40 -2.64 -5.49
C LEU A 537 -30.28 -3.41 -6.81
N ASN A 538 -30.92 -2.91 -7.88
CA ASN A 538 -30.92 -3.54 -9.21
C ASN A 538 -29.73 -3.11 -10.08
N TRP A 539 -28.81 -2.33 -9.51
CA TRP A 539 -27.63 -1.85 -10.21
C TRP A 539 -26.62 -2.98 -10.48
N ASN A 540 -26.25 -3.16 -11.74
CA ASN A 540 -25.34 -4.21 -12.19
C ASN A 540 -24.26 -3.68 -13.12
N LEU A 541 -23.59 -2.59 -12.72
CA LEU A 541 -22.40 -2.11 -13.43
C LEU A 541 -21.18 -2.90 -12.93
N THR A 542 -20.86 -3.96 -13.67
CA THR A 542 -19.73 -4.86 -13.39
C THR A 542 -18.37 -4.23 -13.74
N VAL A 543 -18.38 -3.17 -14.57
CA VAL A 543 -17.17 -2.49 -15.05
C VAL A 543 -16.97 -1.17 -14.31
N ASN A 544 -15.78 -0.94 -13.75
CA ASN A 544 -15.40 0.31 -13.10
C ASN A 544 -15.34 1.48 -14.13
N PRO A 545 -16.26 2.47 -14.05
CA PRO A 545 -16.35 3.59 -14.99
C PRO A 545 -15.36 4.72 -14.69
N LEU A 546 -14.64 4.67 -13.56
CA LEU A 546 -13.68 5.71 -13.16
C LEU A 546 -12.51 5.76 -14.15
N LYS A 547 -12.21 6.97 -14.63
CA LYS A 547 -11.15 7.26 -15.60
C LYS A 547 -10.02 8.11 -15.02
N GLN A 548 -10.28 8.85 -13.95
CA GLN A 548 -9.32 9.76 -13.34
C GLN A 548 -9.54 9.93 -11.83
N TYR A 549 -8.49 10.37 -11.14
CA TYR A 549 -8.54 10.64 -9.70
C TYR A 549 -9.13 12.02 -9.42
N LEU A 550 -10.07 12.10 -8.46
CA LEU A 550 -10.68 13.36 -8.03
C LEU A 550 -9.92 13.90 -6.82
N HIS A 551 -9.13 14.95 -7.03
CA HIS A 551 -8.36 15.58 -5.96
C HIS A 551 -9.26 16.52 -5.16
N ILE A 552 -9.40 16.24 -3.86
CA ILE A 552 -10.17 17.07 -2.94
C ILE A 552 -9.27 17.49 -1.80
N THR A 553 -9.10 18.79 -1.63
CA THR A 553 -8.27 19.39 -0.57
C THR A 553 -9.11 20.32 0.28
N TYR A 554 -9.16 20.04 1.58
CA TYR A 554 -9.80 20.90 2.56
C TYR A 554 -8.78 21.79 3.25
N GLN A 555 -9.25 22.98 3.63
CA GLN A 555 -8.57 23.88 4.53
C GLN A 555 -9.52 24.19 5.69
N SER A 556 -9.17 23.75 6.89
CA SER A 556 -10.04 23.93 8.06
C SER A 556 -10.08 25.40 8.49
N PRO A 557 -11.24 25.91 8.94
CA PRO A 557 -11.35 27.25 9.47
C PRO A 557 -10.70 27.37 10.86
N THR A 558 -10.07 28.51 11.12
CA THR A 558 -9.70 28.96 12.47
C THR A 558 -10.87 29.72 13.12
N GLY A 559 -10.95 29.68 14.44
CA GLY A 559 -11.96 30.43 15.18
C GLY A 559 -12.36 29.73 16.47
N SER A 560 -13.44 30.19 17.09
CA SER A 560 -14.00 29.59 18.30
C SER A 560 -15.49 29.34 18.15
N TYR A 561 -15.98 28.24 18.72
CA TYR A 561 -17.41 27.91 18.75
C TYR A 561 -17.82 27.34 20.10
N GLN A 562 -19.10 27.52 20.44
CA GLN A 562 -19.69 26.96 21.67
C GLN A 562 -20.31 25.61 21.38
N SER A 563 -20.13 24.63 22.26
CA SER A 563 -20.86 23.37 22.20
C SER A 563 -20.99 22.71 23.57
N CYS A 564 -22.20 22.27 23.91
CA CYS A 564 -22.51 21.57 25.16
C CYS A 564 -21.98 22.29 26.41
N GLY A 565 -22.03 23.63 26.39
CA GLY A 565 -21.55 24.48 27.48
C GLY A 565 -20.03 24.73 27.52
N ASN A 566 -19.25 24.17 26.60
CA ASN A 566 -17.82 24.42 26.45
C ASN A 566 -17.54 25.39 25.28
N THR A 567 -16.43 26.14 25.40
CA THR A 567 -15.84 26.90 24.28
C THR A 567 -14.72 26.08 23.64
N TYR A 568 -14.83 25.83 22.34
CA TYR A 568 -13.77 25.19 21.56
C TYR A 568 -13.06 26.24 20.74
N SER A 569 -11.73 26.25 20.78
CA SER A 569 -10.89 27.17 20.03
C SER A 569 -9.97 26.40 19.09
N VAL A 570 -9.99 26.77 17.81
CA VAL A 570 -9.12 26.24 16.76
C VAL A 570 -8.21 27.37 16.30
N THR A 571 -6.96 27.33 16.75
CA THR A 571 -5.98 28.40 16.54
C THR A 571 -5.22 28.28 15.22
N GLU A 572 -5.17 27.08 14.64
CA GLU A 572 -4.42 26.80 13.41
C GLU A 572 -5.32 26.20 12.34
N SER A 573 -5.13 26.67 11.10
CA SER A 573 -5.78 26.10 9.92
C SER A 573 -5.00 24.88 9.45
N LYS A 574 -5.69 23.76 9.24
CA LYS A 574 -5.13 22.51 8.72
C LYS A 574 -5.51 22.36 7.26
N THR A 575 -4.53 22.13 6.39
CA THR A 575 -4.76 21.72 5.01
C THR A 575 -4.54 20.22 4.88
N PHE A 576 -5.51 19.49 4.33
CA PHE A 576 -5.42 18.05 4.14
C PHE A 576 -6.18 17.59 2.89
N LYS A 577 -5.74 16.46 2.33
CA LYS A 577 -6.32 15.83 1.14
C LYS A 577 -7.22 14.67 1.56
N LEU A 578 -8.30 14.45 0.82
CA LEU A 578 -9.12 13.25 1.02
C LEU A 578 -8.46 12.05 0.33
N GLU A 579 -8.29 10.98 1.10
CA GLU A 579 -7.73 9.71 0.66
C GLU A 579 -8.73 8.59 0.97
N PRO A 580 -9.62 8.22 0.03
CA PRO A 580 -10.83 7.41 0.29
C PRO A 580 -10.52 5.97 0.74
N LEU A 581 -9.32 5.48 0.43
CA LEU A 581 -8.86 4.15 0.80
C LEU A 581 -8.21 4.09 2.18
N LEU A 582 -7.83 5.24 2.73
CA LEU A 582 -7.43 5.36 4.13
C LEU A 582 -8.68 5.54 4.99
N SER A 583 -8.77 4.80 6.10
CA SER A 583 -9.87 4.95 7.05
C SER A 583 -9.60 6.11 7.99
N GLU A 584 -9.67 7.34 7.47
CA GLU A 584 -9.53 8.55 8.25
C GLU A 584 -10.89 9.18 8.55
N ASN A 585 -11.12 9.44 9.83
CA ASN A 585 -12.31 10.11 10.32
C ASN A 585 -12.09 11.63 10.31
N THR A 586 -13.01 12.35 9.66
CA THR A 586 -12.98 13.80 9.57
C THR A 586 -14.01 14.43 10.50
N ARG A 587 -13.68 15.56 11.11
CA ARG A 587 -14.60 16.32 11.95
C ARG A 587 -15.38 17.30 11.09
N PRO A 588 -16.71 17.41 11.22
CA PRO A 588 -17.53 18.41 10.55
C PRO A 588 -16.96 19.83 10.61
N TRP A 589 -16.37 20.26 11.73
CA TRP A 589 -15.69 21.56 11.85
C TRP A 589 -14.59 21.75 10.79
N ASP A 590 -13.78 20.72 10.54
CA ASP A 590 -12.61 20.79 9.65
C ASP A 590 -12.99 20.91 8.17
N VAL A 591 -14.22 20.54 7.83
CA VAL A 591 -14.75 20.48 6.45
C VAL A 591 -15.96 21.39 6.23
N GLN A 592 -16.09 22.44 7.05
CA GLN A 592 -17.16 23.42 6.91
C GLN A 592 -17.10 24.19 5.59
N ASN A 593 -15.88 24.55 5.16
CA ASN A 593 -15.66 25.31 3.94
C ASN A 593 -15.73 24.42 2.72
N PHE A 594 -16.19 24.96 1.60
CA PHE A 594 -16.13 24.24 0.32
C PHE A 594 -14.67 23.89 -0.02
N PRO A 595 -14.34 22.61 -0.32
CA PRO A 595 -12.96 22.23 -0.61
C PRO A 595 -12.52 22.72 -1.98
N THR A 596 -11.21 22.74 -2.20
CA THR A 596 -10.65 22.82 -3.55
C THR A 596 -10.78 21.44 -4.21
N ILE A 597 -11.51 21.36 -5.32
CA ILE A 597 -11.74 20.13 -6.07
C ILE A 597 -11.14 20.27 -7.46
N THR A 598 -10.26 19.34 -7.84
CA THR A 598 -9.58 19.37 -9.14
C THR A 598 -9.51 17.99 -9.79
N TRP A 599 -9.47 17.99 -11.12
CA TRP A 599 -9.40 16.84 -12.00
C TRP A 599 -8.81 17.28 -13.35
N THR A 600 -8.47 16.34 -14.23
CA THR A 600 -8.03 16.62 -15.59
C THR A 600 -9.25 16.88 -16.50
N ALA A 601 -9.59 18.16 -16.65
CA ALA A 601 -10.67 18.59 -17.55
C ALA A 601 -10.22 18.58 -19.02
N LEU A 602 -11.10 18.10 -19.90
CA LEU A 602 -10.88 18.11 -21.34
C LEU A 602 -11.32 19.45 -21.95
N PRO A 603 -10.64 19.95 -22.99
CA PRO A 603 -11.06 21.16 -23.69
C PRO A 603 -12.49 21.05 -24.21
N ASN A 604 -13.29 22.11 -24.04
CA ASN A 604 -14.68 22.22 -24.51
C ASN A 604 -15.65 21.17 -23.92
N LYS A 605 -15.31 20.54 -22.80
CA LYS A 605 -16.21 19.64 -22.06
C LYS A 605 -16.77 20.31 -20.81
N LEU A 606 -18.02 19.98 -20.51
CA LEU A 606 -18.72 20.40 -19.30
C LEU A 606 -18.83 19.22 -18.34
N TYR A 607 -18.89 19.54 -17.04
CA TYR A 607 -18.95 18.54 -15.98
C TYR A 607 -20.09 18.83 -15.00
N THR A 608 -20.61 17.75 -14.41
CA THR A 608 -21.51 17.79 -13.27
C THR A 608 -20.84 17.18 -12.05
N LEU A 609 -20.91 17.85 -10.91
CA LEU A 609 -20.41 17.38 -9.62
C LEU A 609 -21.57 17.23 -8.63
N PHE A 610 -21.71 16.02 -8.09
CA PHE A 610 -22.58 15.72 -6.97
C PHE A 610 -21.77 15.51 -5.69
N ILE A 611 -22.28 16.05 -4.58
CA ILE A 611 -21.83 15.74 -3.23
C ILE A 611 -23.05 15.16 -2.52
N PHE A 612 -22.94 13.91 -2.07
CA PHE A 612 -24.07 13.11 -1.60
C PHE A 612 -23.79 12.50 -0.23
N ASP A 613 -24.72 12.66 0.71
CA ASP A 613 -24.68 11.93 1.98
C ASP A 613 -25.28 10.53 1.78
N ALA A 614 -24.42 9.51 1.71
CA ALA A 614 -24.81 8.16 1.31
C ALA A 614 -25.60 7.39 2.38
N GLY A 615 -25.60 7.84 3.63
CA GLY A 615 -26.36 7.21 4.71
C GLY A 615 -27.63 7.98 5.07
N ALA A 616 -27.72 9.27 4.70
CA ALA A 616 -28.93 10.06 4.83
C ALA A 616 -29.76 10.14 3.52
N TYR A 617 -29.20 9.71 2.39
CA TYR A 617 -29.82 9.80 1.06
C TYR A 617 -30.18 11.23 0.62
N ILE A 618 -29.31 12.20 0.92
CA ILE A 618 -29.55 13.62 0.63
C ILE A 618 -28.40 14.27 -0.16
N ASN A 619 -28.76 15.18 -1.07
CA ASN A 619 -27.79 16.03 -1.77
C ASN A 619 -27.15 17.00 -0.75
N HIS A 620 -25.82 17.02 -0.72
CA HIS A 620 -25.00 17.99 0.02
C HIS A 620 -24.42 19.08 -0.88
N GLY A 621 -24.45 18.90 -2.20
CA GLY A 621 -24.04 19.89 -3.19
C GLY A 621 -24.30 19.37 -4.60
N VAL A 622 -24.77 20.24 -5.49
CA VAL A 622 -25.10 19.89 -6.87
C VAL A 622 -24.67 21.05 -7.76
N PHE A 623 -23.73 20.77 -8.65
CA PHE A 623 -23.10 21.73 -9.55
C PHE A 623 -23.15 21.17 -10.96
N ILE A 624 -23.74 21.88 -11.90
CA ILE A 624 -23.84 21.45 -13.31
C ILE A 624 -23.17 22.47 -14.21
N ASN A 625 -22.91 22.07 -15.46
CA ASN A 625 -22.33 22.93 -16.48
C ASN A 625 -20.97 23.53 -16.05
N ILE A 626 -20.18 22.79 -15.27
CA ILE A 626 -18.86 23.22 -14.83
C ILE A 626 -17.93 23.23 -16.04
N ASN A 627 -17.37 24.38 -16.36
CA ASN A 627 -16.36 24.52 -17.40
C ASN A 627 -14.97 24.36 -16.78
N GLN A 628 -14.14 23.49 -17.35
CA GLN A 628 -12.82 23.16 -16.81
C GLN A 628 -12.92 22.72 -15.33
N ASN A 629 -12.25 23.42 -14.42
CA ASN A 629 -12.28 23.18 -12.98
C ASN A 629 -12.99 24.32 -12.21
N ASP A 630 -13.69 25.21 -12.92
CA ASP A 630 -14.28 26.42 -12.34
C ASP A 630 -15.67 26.15 -11.78
N ILE A 631 -15.71 25.51 -10.61
CA ILE A 631 -16.96 25.18 -9.92
C ILE A 631 -17.67 26.45 -9.41
N GLN A 632 -16.92 27.48 -9.02
CA GLN A 632 -17.50 28.71 -8.43
C GLN A 632 -18.36 29.48 -9.44
N ASN A 633 -17.99 29.45 -10.72
CA ASN A 633 -18.77 30.07 -11.80
C ASN A 633 -19.67 29.07 -12.55
N SER A 634 -19.88 27.87 -12.02
CA SER A 634 -20.82 26.89 -12.57
C SER A 634 -22.27 27.22 -12.22
N GLU A 635 -23.21 26.45 -12.75
CA GLU A 635 -24.61 26.55 -12.36
C GLU A 635 -24.83 25.76 -11.06
N ILE A 636 -24.94 26.49 -9.95
CA ILE A 636 -25.06 25.94 -8.60
C ILE A 636 -26.54 25.68 -8.30
N ILE A 637 -26.96 24.43 -8.42
CA ILE A 637 -28.33 24.00 -8.11
C ILE A 637 -28.52 23.85 -6.61
N LYS A 638 -27.50 23.32 -5.94
CA LYS A 638 -27.44 23.24 -4.49
C LYS A 638 -26.04 23.61 -4.02
N PRO A 639 -25.88 24.66 -3.21
CA PRO A 639 -24.59 25.00 -2.64
C PRO A 639 -24.12 23.90 -1.68
N TYR A 640 -22.81 23.80 -1.50
CA TYR A 640 -22.25 22.86 -0.54
C TYR A 640 -22.75 23.13 0.88
N SER A 641 -23.26 22.09 1.52
CA SER A 641 -23.54 22.06 2.95
C SER A 641 -22.50 21.20 3.66
N ASN A 642 -21.97 21.73 4.76
CA ASN A 642 -21.08 20.98 5.65
C ASN A 642 -21.73 19.65 6.12
N PRO A 643 -20.96 18.57 6.32
CA PRO A 643 -21.44 17.32 6.90
C PRO A 643 -22.21 17.52 8.21
N LYS A 644 -23.34 16.83 8.35
CA LYS A 644 -24.26 16.99 9.50
C LYS A 644 -24.47 15.74 10.33
N ASN A 645 -23.55 14.78 10.28
CA ASN A 645 -23.69 13.52 11.00
C ASN A 645 -23.81 13.71 12.54
N PRO A 646 -24.98 13.41 13.16
CA PRO A 646 -25.13 13.46 14.62
C PRO A 646 -24.59 12.21 15.32
N SER A 647 -24.24 11.14 14.59
CA SER A 647 -23.91 9.82 15.14
C SER A 647 -22.43 9.66 15.46
N ILE A 648 -22.14 8.84 16.47
CA ILE A 648 -20.77 8.37 16.74
C ILE A 648 -20.20 7.52 15.60
N ARG A 649 -21.06 6.96 14.75
CA ARG A 649 -20.66 6.16 13.59
C ARG A 649 -20.28 7.06 12.44
N GLU A 650 -19.26 6.65 11.69
CA GLU A 650 -18.77 7.34 10.52
C GLU A 650 -19.79 7.41 9.38
N GLN A 651 -19.92 8.56 8.75
CA GLN A 651 -20.89 8.82 7.70
C GLN A 651 -20.18 9.26 6.42
N PRO A 652 -20.24 8.47 5.34
CA PRO A 652 -19.59 8.81 4.07
C PRO A 652 -20.38 9.85 3.27
N TYR A 653 -19.69 10.90 2.84
CA TYR A 653 -20.18 11.88 1.88
C TYR A 653 -19.38 11.73 0.58
N VAL A 654 -20.07 11.32 -0.47
CA VAL A 654 -19.49 10.90 -1.75
C VAL A 654 -19.48 12.07 -2.72
N PHE A 655 -18.34 12.27 -3.38
CA PHE A 655 -18.15 13.22 -4.47
C PHE A 655 -18.12 12.44 -5.77
N LEU A 656 -19.01 12.77 -6.69
CA LEU A 656 -19.11 12.12 -8.00
C LEU A 656 -18.98 13.15 -9.10
N LEU A 657 -18.02 12.93 -9.99
CA LEU A 657 -17.81 13.78 -11.15
C LEU A 657 -18.27 13.05 -12.41
N PHE A 658 -19.14 13.70 -13.18
CA PHE A 658 -19.64 13.21 -14.46
C PHE A 658 -19.21 14.14 -15.59
N GLU A 659 -18.80 13.56 -16.72
CA GLU A 659 -18.66 14.32 -17.97
C GLU A 659 -20.04 14.47 -18.60
N GLN A 660 -20.38 15.67 -19.06
CA GLN A 660 -21.63 15.93 -19.76
C GLN A 660 -21.44 15.74 -21.27
N ALA A 661 -22.44 15.16 -21.93
CA ALA A 661 -22.50 15.12 -23.38
C ALA A 661 -22.64 16.54 -23.97
N ASP A 662 -23.54 17.33 -23.40
CA ASP A 662 -23.86 18.70 -23.78
C ASP A 662 -24.15 19.59 -22.55
N ARG A 663 -24.42 20.88 -22.76
CA ARG A 663 -24.89 21.77 -21.68
C ARG A 663 -26.26 21.28 -21.19
N ILE A 664 -26.37 21.00 -19.90
CA ILE A 664 -27.61 20.60 -19.25
C ILE A 664 -28.47 21.84 -19.01
N ALA A 665 -29.76 21.74 -19.31
CA ALA A 665 -30.75 22.73 -18.92
C ALA A 665 -31.83 22.03 -18.09
N LEU A 666 -31.95 22.39 -16.82
CA LEU A 666 -32.93 21.78 -15.92
C LEU A 666 -34.31 22.41 -16.09
N THR A 667 -35.34 21.60 -15.91
CA THR A 667 -36.71 22.09 -15.67
C THR A 667 -36.82 22.62 -14.24
N ASP A 668 -37.81 23.50 -13.98
CA ASP A 668 -38.07 24.00 -12.63
C ASP A 668 -38.32 22.87 -11.62
N GLU A 669 -39.00 21.81 -12.06
CA GLU A 669 -39.25 20.61 -11.25
C GLU A 669 -37.94 19.94 -10.80
N TRP A 670 -37.02 19.70 -11.73
CA TRP A 670 -35.74 19.07 -11.42
C TRP A 670 -34.81 19.98 -10.64
N HIS A 671 -34.86 21.30 -10.89
CA HIS A 671 -34.16 22.27 -10.09
C HIS A 671 -34.64 22.24 -8.63
N GLN A 672 -35.95 22.08 -8.41
CA GLN A 672 -36.51 21.93 -7.07
C GLN A 672 -36.11 20.60 -6.42
N LYS A 673 -36.24 19.47 -7.15
CA LYS A 673 -35.87 18.13 -6.66
C LYS A 673 -34.40 18.05 -6.23
N LEU A 674 -33.48 18.57 -7.05
CA LEU A 674 -32.04 18.53 -6.76
C LEU A 674 -31.60 19.47 -5.62
N ASN A 675 -32.32 20.59 -5.42
CA ASN A 675 -32.04 21.53 -4.33
C ASN A 675 -32.62 21.06 -2.97
N GLN A 676 -33.56 20.12 -2.96
CA GLN A 676 -34.17 19.64 -1.72
C GLN A 676 -33.16 18.95 -0.78
N THR A 677 -33.38 19.10 0.53
CA THR A 677 -32.47 18.62 1.59
C THR A 677 -33.13 17.59 2.51
N MET A 678 -34.45 17.49 2.49
CA MET A 678 -35.20 16.49 3.24
C MET A 678 -36.30 15.97 2.32
N VAL A 679 -36.28 14.68 2.05
CA VAL A 679 -37.38 14.00 1.36
C VAL A 679 -37.97 12.99 2.35
N ASN A 680 -39.29 12.82 2.28
CA ASN A 680 -39.99 11.71 2.94
C ASN A 680 -39.67 10.36 2.27
N GLU A 681 -38.87 10.36 1.19
CA GLU A 681 -38.48 9.22 0.36
C GLU A 681 -36.98 9.30 0.02
N ALA A 682 -36.27 8.18 -0.05
CA ALA A 682 -34.84 8.21 -0.39
C ALA A 682 -34.62 8.76 -1.82
N PHE A 683 -33.61 9.63 -2.01
CA PHE A 683 -33.33 10.22 -3.31
C PHE A 683 -32.73 9.18 -4.28
N ASN A 684 -33.43 8.86 -5.37
CA ASN A 684 -32.99 7.87 -6.37
C ASN A 684 -32.15 8.51 -7.48
N TYR A 685 -30.83 8.30 -7.47
CA TYR A 685 -29.96 8.87 -8.50
C TYR A 685 -30.10 8.20 -9.87
N THR A 686 -30.68 7.01 -9.97
CA THR A 686 -30.85 6.36 -11.28
C THR A 686 -31.72 7.20 -12.20
N GLU A 687 -32.79 7.79 -11.66
CA GLU A 687 -33.67 8.71 -12.40
C GLU A 687 -32.94 10.00 -12.76
N VAL A 688 -32.11 10.53 -11.85
CA VAL A 688 -31.31 11.73 -12.09
C VAL A 688 -30.33 11.51 -13.25
N PHE A 689 -29.60 10.40 -13.25
CA PHE A 689 -28.62 10.12 -14.30
C PHE A 689 -29.28 9.92 -15.66
N GLN A 690 -30.47 9.34 -15.70
CA GLN A 690 -31.26 9.20 -16.91
C GLN A 690 -31.75 10.56 -17.42
N GLU A 691 -32.34 11.39 -16.56
CA GLU A 691 -32.83 12.73 -16.92
C GLU A 691 -31.70 13.61 -17.44
N LEU A 692 -30.58 13.62 -16.74
CA LEU A 692 -29.43 14.48 -17.05
C LEU A 692 -28.53 13.90 -18.17
N ASN A 693 -28.90 12.74 -18.72
CA ASN A 693 -28.11 12.00 -19.72
C ASN A 693 -26.64 11.80 -19.28
N LEU A 694 -26.44 11.45 -18.00
CA LEU A 694 -25.14 11.23 -17.40
C LEU A 694 -24.79 9.72 -17.43
N THR A 695 -23.62 9.40 -17.96
CA THR A 695 -23.15 8.01 -18.11
C THR A 695 -22.01 7.70 -17.15
N GLY A 696 -22.36 7.29 -15.93
CA GLY A 696 -21.41 6.87 -14.89
C GLY A 696 -20.43 7.98 -14.44
N PRO A 697 -19.88 7.89 -13.22
CA PRO A 697 -18.90 8.86 -12.77
C PRO A 697 -17.56 8.55 -13.46
N ILE A 698 -16.93 9.59 -13.99
CA ILE A 698 -15.56 9.51 -14.51
C ILE A 698 -14.52 9.65 -13.38
N ALA A 699 -14.93 10.14 -12.21
CA ALA A 699 -14.11 10.23 -11.01
C ALA A 699 -14.99 10.17 -9.75
N MET A 700 -14.45 9.60 -8.67
CA MET A 700 -15.12 9.47 -7.37
C MET A 700 -14.11 9.64 -6.24
N ASN A 701 -14.55 10.26 -5.15
CA ASN A 701 -13.84 10.33 -3.87
C ASN A 701 -14.89 10.47 -2.75
N TRP A 702 -14.56 10.25 -1.49
CA TRP A 702 -15.48 10.49 -0.37
C TRP A 702 -14.74 10.94 0.88
N LEU A 703 -15.42 11.72 1.71
CA LEU A 703 -15.00 11.96 3.09
C LEU A 703 -15.85 11.11 4.03
N THR A 704 -15.26 10.64 5.12
CA THR A 704 -15.97 9.96 6.20
C THR A 704 -16.03 10.89 7.40
N ALA A 705 -17.22 11.43 7.70
CA ALA A 705 -17.41 12.35 8.81
C ALA A 705 -17.92 11.63 10.06
N VAL A 706 -17.31 11.90 11.21
CA VAL A 706 -17.80 11.43 12.52
C VAL A 706 -18.34 12.61 13.32
N LYS A 707 -19.23 12.36 14.27
CA LYS A 707 -19.71 13.40 15.20
C LYS A 707 -18.56 14.14 15.86
N ASP A 708 -18.67 15.46 15.87
CA ASP A 708 -17.80 16.36 16.63
C ASP A 708 -18.65 17.31 17.51
N PRO A 709 -18.02 18.08 18.42
CA PRO A 709 -18.76 19.03 19.25
C PRO A 709 -19.54 20.05 18.43
N PHE A 710 -19.00 20.48 17.28
CA PHE A 710 -19.64 21.50 16.46
C PHE A 710 -21.00 21.03 15.95
N ILE A 711 -21.07 19.83 15.38
CA ILE A 711 -22.33 19.32 14.85
C ILE A 711 -23.33 18.93 15.94
N VAL A 712 -22.85 18.51 17.13
CA VAL A 712 -23.73 18.28 18.28
C VAL A 712 -24.48 19.56 18.64
N GLN A 713 -23.79 20.70 18.69
CA GLN A 713 -24.45 21.97 19.03
C GLN A 713 -25.41 22.43 17.93
N TYR A 714 -25.08 22.20 16.65
CA TYR A 714 -26.00 22.48 15.55
C TYR A 714 -27.35 21.77 15.76
N TRP A 715 -27.34 20.47 16.07
CA TRP A 715 -28.57 19.70 16.27
C TRP A 715 -29.35 20.10 17.53
N VAL A 716 -28.64 20.50 18.58
CA VAL A 716 -29.25 21.09 19.79
C VAL A 716 -29.93 22.41 19.44
N ASN A 717 -29.29 23.28 18.65
CA ASN A 717 -29.83 24.59 18.28
C ASN A 717 -31.10 24.50 17.42
N VAL A 718 -31.22 23.48 16.57
CA VAL A 718 -32.42 23.24 15.76
C VAL A 718 -33.49 22.42 16.50
N ASN A 719 -33.28 22.12 17.80
CA ASN A 719 -34.20 21.38 18.66
C ASN A 719 -34.59 19.99 18.15
N LEU A 720 -33.69 19.30 17.46
CA LEU A 720 -33.96 17.97 16.89
C LEU A 720 -33.26 16.85 17.66
N ILE A 721 -31.96 16.97 17.91
CA ILE A 721 -31.15 15.92 18.55
C ILE A 721 -30.24 16.54 19.62
N ASN A 722 -30.27 16.01 20.84
CA ASN A 722 -29.35 16.40 21.90
C ASN A 722 -28.39 15.27 22.27
N ASN A 723 -27.16 15.34 21.76
CA ASN A 723 -26.10 14.35 22.04
C ASN A 723 -25.04 14.86 23.03
N CYS A 724 -25.30 15.97 23.73
CA CYS A 724 -24.42 16.46 24.79
C CYS A 724 -24.21 15.45 25.94
N PRO A 725 -25.22 14.70 26.40
CA PRO A 725 -25.03 13.69 27.45
C PRO A 725 -23.97 12.64 27.05
N ASN A 726 -24.03 12.14 25.81
CA ASN A 726 -23.05 11.20 25.29
C ASN A 726 -21.61 11.76 25.28
N MET A 727 -21.43 13.05 24.97
CA MET A 727 -20.10 13.67 25.06
C MET A 727 -19.56 13.72 26.49
N VAL A 728 -20.43 13.99 27.46
CA VAL A 728 -20.07 13.97 28.89
C VAL A 728 -19.78 12.55 29.37
N THR A 729 -20.55 11.55 28.90
CA THR A 729 -20.27 10.12 29.16
C THR A 729 -18.84 9.75 28.77
N GLU A 730 -18.41 10.12 27.56
CA GLU A 730 -17.06 9.82 27.07
C GLU A 730 -15.97 10.56 27.86
N ALA A 731 -16.22 11.80 28.28
CA ALA A 731 -15.31 12.55 29.14
C ALA A 731 -15.23 11.96 30.56
N LEU A 732 -16.34 11.44 31.08
CA LEU A 732 -16.44 10.83 32.41
C LEU A 732 -15.70 9.50 32.47
N LYS A 733 -15.89 8.62 31.48
CA LYS A 733 -15.19 7.32 31.39
C LYS A 733 -13.67 7.49 31.42
N LYS A 734 -13.13 8.52 30.76
CA LYS A 734 -11.69 8.82 30.74
C LYS A 734 -11.11 9.18 32.11
N LYS A 735 -11.93 9.57 33.09
CA LYS A 735 -11.46 9.85 34.46
C LYS A 735 -11.15 8.59 35.27
N ASN A 736 -11.60 7.41 34.82
CA ASN A 736 -11.32 6.12 35.46
C ASN A 736 -11.64 6.10 36.97
N ILE A 737 -12.87 6.48 37.32
CA ILE A 737 -13.35 6.59 38.71
C ILE A 737 -13.94 5.26 39.15
N SER A 738 -13.47 4.68 40.26
CA SER A 738 -13.78 3.30 40.67
C SER A 738 -15.26 3.00 40.90
N PHE A 739 -16.03 3.97 41.40
CA PHE A 739 -17.47 3.81 41.66
C PHE A 739 -18.37 4.18 40.48
N ILE A 740 -17.79 4.50 39.30
CA ILE A 740 -18.55 4.73 38.07
C ILE A 740 -18.53 3.45 37.24
N PRO A 741 -19.68 2.87 36.88
CA PRO A 741 -19.71 1.65 36.08
C PRO A 741 -19.08 1.84 34.69
N ASP A 742 -18.32 0.85 34.22
CA ASP A 742 -17.68 0.88 32.88
C ASP A 742 -18.70 1.09 31.74
N GLY A 743 -19.91 0.52 31.91
CA GLY A 743 -21.02 0.61 30.97
C GLY A 743 -21.89 1.86 31.12
N VAL A 744 -21.45 2.90 31.86
CA VAL A 744 -22.25 4.11 32.07
C VAL A 744 -22.64 4.77 30.74
N ASP A 745 -23.89 5.19 30.65
CA ASP A 745 -24.43 5.98 29.54
C ASP A 745 -25.39 7.03 30.10
N LEU A 746 -24.93 8.29 30.11
CA LEU A 746 -25.69 9.42 30.65
C LEU A 746 -26.78 9.81 29.66
N SER A 747 -28.03 9.85 30.13
CA SER A 747 -29.18 10.29 29.34
C SER A 747 -29.52 11.77 29.56
N MET A 748 -28.80 12.48 30.43
CA MET A 748 -29.09 13.86 30.85
C MET A 748 -27.84 14.73 30.88
N SER A 749 -27.92 15.91 30.26
CA SER A 749 -26.92 16.97 30.42
C SER A 749 -27.21 17.71 31.73
N LEU A 750 -26.22 17.74 32.60
CA LEU A 750 -26.28 18.44 33.88
C LEU A 750 -25.47 19.74 33.78
N TYR A 751 -26.16 20.88 33.74
CA TYR A 751 -25.52 22.19 33.83
C TYR A 751 -25.73 22.75 35.22
N ILE A 752 -24.64 23.06 35.91
CA ILE A 752 -24.63 23.70 37.21
C ILE A 752 -24.00 25.09 37.07
N ASN A 753 -24.59 26.08 37.72
CA ASN A 753 -23.99 27.41 37.85
C ASN A 753 -23.88 27.78 39.33
N PHE A 754 -22.73 28.33 39.71
CA PHE A 754 -22.51 28.98 40.99
C PHE A 754 -22.70 30.48 40.84
N HIS A 755 -23.74 31.01 41.47
CA HIS A 755 -23.95 32.44 41.58
C HIS A 755 -23.33 32.95 42.88
N THR A 756 -22.41 33.91 42.76
CA THR A 756 -21.70 34.48 43.89
C THR A 756 -21.82 35.99 43.90
N THR A 757 -22.10 36.56 45.08
CA THR A 757 -22.06 38.01 45.30
C THR A 757 -20.62 38.54 45.31
N ALA A 758 -20.44 39.87 45.23
CA ALA A 758 -19.12 40.46 45.40
C ALA A 758 -18.55 40.14 46.80
N LEU A 759 -17.24 39.91 46.86
CA LEU A 759 -16.53 39.58 48.09
C LEU A 759 -15.21 40.37 48.15
N ASN A 760 -14.99 41.05 49.27
CA ASN A 760 -13.71 41.66 49.60
C ASN A 760 -13.18 40.99 50.86
N PHE A 761 -11.90 40.63 50.85
CA PHE A 761 -11.22 40.08 52.02
C PHE A 761 -9.73 40.38 51.94
N GLU A 762 -9.06 40.24 53.08
CA GLU A 762 -7.62 40.39 53.18
C GLU A 762 -6.99 39.02 53.47
N SER A 763 -5.94 38.67 52.73
CA SER A 763 -5.14 37.47 52.98
C SER A 763 -3.67 37.83 52.81
N CYS A 764 -2.83 37.43 53.78
CA CYS A 764 -1.38 37.71 53.73
C CYS A 764 -1.08 39.21 53.46
N CYS A 765 -1.76 40.10 54.19
CA CYS A 765 -1.62 41.56 54.09
C CYS A 765 -1.93 42.14 52.69
N THR A 766 -2.66 41.39 51.85
CA THR A 766 -3.08 41.83 50.51
C THR A 766 -4.61 41.82 50.43
N SER A 767 -5.17 42.93 49.97
CA SER A 767 -6.62 43.06 49.73
C SER A 767 -6.99 42.42 48.39
N TYR A 768 -7.88 41.43 48.44
CA TYR A 768 -8.44 40.77 47.27
C TYR A 768 -9.89 41.18 47.07
N ARG A 769 -10.26 41.42 45.81
CA ARG A 769 -11.61 41.83 45.43
C ARG A 769 -12.14 40.92 44.32
N TYR A 770 -13.13 40.13 44.66
CA TYR A 770 -13.91 39.32 43.73
C TYR A 770 -15.22 40.03 43.43
N GLN A 771 -15.52 40.27 42.16
CA GLN A 771 -16.81 40.83 41.75
C GLN A 771 -17.90 39.77 41.82
N GLU A 772 -19.16 40.22 41.79
CA GLU A 772 -20.29 39.32 41.54
C GLU A 772 -20.05 38.55 40.23
N HIS A 773 -20.23 37.23 40.28
CA HIS A 773 -19.92 36.36 39.17
C HIS A 773 -20.80 35.11 39.17
N THR A 774 -21.10 34.63 37.96
CA THR A 774 -21.75 33.34 37.75
C THR A 774 -20.76 32.40 37.08
N ALA A 775 -20.20 31.47 37.85
CA ALA A 775 -19.31 30.44 37.33
C ALA A 775 -20.11 29.24 36.84
N LYS A 776 -19.93 28.86 35.58
CA LYS A 776 -20.59 27.70 34.97
C LYS A 776 -19.65 26.51 34.94
N LEU A 777 -20.13 25.35 35.36
CA LEU A 777 -19.35 24.11 35.27
C LEU A 777 -19.22 23.67 33.81
N ASN A 778 -18.03 23.20 33.47
CA ASN A 778 -17.67 22.79 32.12
C ASN A 778 -16.92 21.47 32.16
N PRO A 779 -17.62 20.32 32.08
CA PRO A 779 -17.00 19.02 32.23
C PRO A 779 -16.14 18.63 31.01
N ILE A 780 -16.33 19.27 29.86
CA ILE A 780 -15.63 18.91 28.61
C ILE A 780 -14.37 19.77 28.41
N GLY A 781 -14.31 20.97 29.00
CA GLY A 781 -13.16 21.87 28.95
C GLY A 781 -12.10 21.60 30.04
N ASP A 782 -11.25 22.61 30.28
CA ASP A 782 -10.27 22.62 31.38
C ASP A 782 -10.93 22.60 32.78
N GLY A 783 -12.14 23.15 32.86
CA GLY A 783 -13.04 22.99 33.99
C GLY A 783 -12.56 23.70 35.26
N TYR A 784 -11.61 24.64 35.19
CA TYR A 784 -11.13 25.33 36.37
C TYR A 784 -12.14 26.38 36.86
N ILE A 785 -12.48 26.33 38.15
CA ILE A 785 -13.25 27.38 38.83
C ILE A 785 -12.50 27.74 40.11
N SER A 786 -12.32 29.04 40.39
CA SER A 786 -11.63 29.43 41.61
C SER A 786 -12.46 29.04 42.85
N PRO A 787 -11.83 28.57 43.94
CA PRO A 787 -12.54 28.35 45.19
C PRO A 787 -13.42 29.52 45.64
N ALA A 788 -12.97 30.77 45.45
CA ALA A 788 -13.78 31.96 45.74
C ALA A 788 -15.11 32.01 44.96
N GLN A 789 -15.12 31.56 43.70
CA GLN A 789 -16.32 31.54 42.83
C GLN A 789 -17.22 30.32 43.07
N ALA A 790 -16.68 29.23 43.62
CA ALA A 790 -17.43 28.02 44.00
C ALA A 790 -17.63 27.88 45.51
N ARG A 791 -17.48 28.99 46.27
CA ARG A 791 -17.53 29.00 47.74
C ARG A 791 -18.87 28.53 48.31
N SER A 792 -18.89 28.12 49.59
CA SER A 792 -20.10 27.60 50.26
C SER A 792 -21.30 28.55 50.24
N ALA A 793 -21.07 29.86 50.18
CA ALA A 793 -22.14 30.86 50.08
C ALA A 793 -22.73 31.03 48.66
N ALA A 794 -22.21 30.31 47.66
CA ALA A 794 -22.72 30.37 46.30
C ALA A 794 -24.12 29.76 46.22
N THR A 795 -25.02 30.43 45.49
CA THR A 795 -26.33 29.85 45.15
C THR A 795 -26.19 28.98 43.91
N LEU A 796 -26.64 27.73 44.00
CA LEU A 796 -26.53 26.75 42.93
C LEU A 796 -27.81 26.72 42.10
N THR A 797 -27.68 26.86 40.77
CA THR A 797 -28.79 26.59 39.84
C THR A 797 -28.48 25.39 38.96
N MET A 798 -29.51 24.61 38.62
CA MET A 798 -29.40 23.40 37.81
C MET A 798 -30.29 23.49 36.57
N THR A 799 -29.75 23.11 35.42
CA THR A 799 -30.53 22.93 34.19
C THR A 799 -30.29 21.53 33.64
N LEU A 800 -31.38 20.86 33.27
CA LEU A 800 -31.37 19.51 32.75
C LEU A 800 -31.83 19.50 31.29
N GLN A 801 -31.14 18.73 30.45
CA GLN A 801 -31.55 18.47 29.06
C GLN A 801 -31.42 16.99 28.76
N ARG A 802 -32.49 16.34 28.26
CA ARG A 802 -32.52 14.91 27.95
C ARG A 802 -31.84 14.65 26.61
N GLU A 803 -31.21 13.50 26.50
CA GLU A 803 -30.83 12.90 25.22
C GLU A 803 -32.07 12.52 24.38
N GLY A 804 -31.95 12.57 23.05
CA GLY A 804 -32.94 11.97 22.15
C GLY A 804 -33.36 12.82 20.94
N ILE A 805 -34.27 12.25 20.15
CA ILE A 805 -34.94 12.87 18.99
C ILE A 805 -36.29 13.44 19.47
N LEU A 806 -36.64 14.67 19.06
CA LEU A 806 -37.84 15.42 19.50
C LEU A 806 -37.80 15.78 21.00
N TYR A 807 -37.60 17.07 21.26
CA TYR A 807 -37.57 17.65 22.60
C TYR A 807 -38.89 17.41 23.34
N ILE A 808 -38.92 16.46 24.29
CA ILE A 808 -39.98 16.36 25.30
C ILE A 808 -39.44 16.98 26.60
N PRO A 809 -39.80 18.23 26.95
CA PRO A 809 -39.35 18.90 28.17
C PRO A 809 -40.00 18.37 29.46
N SER A 810 -40.44 17.10 29.50
CA SER A 810 -41.15 16.57 30.65
C SER A 810 -40.18 16.02 31.70
N PHE A 811 -39.46 16.90 32.39
CA PHE A 811 -38.71 16.57 33.62
C PHE A 811 -39.55 16.66 34.88
N LYS A 812 -40.80 17.14 34.77
CA LYS A 812 -41.65 17.49 35.92
C LYS A 812 -42.12 16.31 36.78
N THR A 813 -41.89 15.07 36.35
CA THR A 813 -42.36 13.87 37.06
C THR A 813 -41.25 13.03 37.66
N ASP A 814 -40.00 13.27 37.28
CA ASP A 814 -38.86 12.44 37.71
C ASP A 814 -38.26 13.04 38.99
N THR A 815 -38.05 12.21 40.01
CA THR A 815 -37.35 12.59 41.26
C THR A 815 -35.88 12.23 41.17
N HIS A 816 -35.01 13.15 41.59
CA HIS A 816 -33.58 13.02 41.42
C HIS A 816 -32.80 13.22 42.72
N THR A 817 -31.61 12.61 42.78
CA THR A 817 -30.61 12.84 43.81
C THR A 817 -29.38 13.51 43.18
N LEU A 818 -28.91 14.61 43.77
CA LEU A 818 -27.70 15.31 43.37
C LEU A 818 -26.62 15.14 44.45
N LEU A 819 -25.50 14.54 44.06
CA LEU A 819 -24.36 14.22 44.91
C LEU A 819 -23.12 14.95 44.39
N CYS A 820 -22.37 15.62 45.28
CA CYS A 820 -21.07 16.22 44.97
C CYS A 820 -19.98 15.64 45.86
N VAL A 821 -18.90 15.15 45.27
CA VAL A 821 -17.75 14.59 45.99
C VAL A 821 -16.42 15.09 45.41
N ASP A 822 -15.38 15.17 46.24
CA ASP A 822 -14.00 15.38 45.82
C ASP A 822 -13.28 14.03 45.68
N ILE A 823 -12.83 13.73 44.47
CA ILE A 823 -12.18 12.45 44.09
C ILE A 823 -10.65 12.54 44.04
N SER A 824 -10.08 13.71 44.30
CA SER A 824 -8.64 13.98 44.08
C SER A 824 -7.90 14.32 45.37
N VAL A 825 -8.41 13.89 46.53
CA VAL A 825 -7.81 14.21 47.82
C VAL A 825 -6.48 13.45 48.01
N PRO A 826 -5.36 14.13 48.31
CA PRO A 826 -4.01 13.54 48.35
C PRO A 826 -3.71 12.70 49.59
N TYR A 827 -4.56 12.75 50.63
CA TYR A 827 -4.35 12.07 51.91
C TYR A 827 -5.49 11.09 52.22
N PRO A 828 -5.20 9.81 52.54
CA PRO A 828 -6.22 8.81 52.84
C PRO A 828 -7.16 9.18 53.99
N ALA A 829 -6.70 10.01 54.94
CA ALA A 829 -7.51 10.51 56.05
C ALA A 829 -8.58 11.52 55.61
N ALA A 830 -8.43 12.13 54.44
CA ALA A 830 -9.34 13.12 53.88
C ALA A 830 -10.05 12.65 52.60
N GLY A 831 -9.70 11.49 52.06
CA GLY A 831 -10.40 10.85 50.95
C GLY A 831 -9.58 9.74 50.30
N THR A 832 -10.25 8.76 49.71
CA THR A 832 -9.66 7.78 48.77
C THR A 832 -10.59 7.64 47.55
N PRO A 833 -10.15 7.04 46.43
CA PRO A 833 -11.04 6.80 45.29
C PRO A 833 -12.35 6.06 45.66
N ASP A 834 -12.30 5.14 46.62
CA ASP A 834 -13.47 4.36 47.05
C ASP A 834 -14.29 5.01 48.16
N LEU A 835 -13.70 5.98 48.87
CA LEU A 835 -14.31 6.76 49.95
C LEU A 835 -13.98 8.25 49.75
N PRO A 836 -14.54 8.90 48.71
CA PRO A 836 -14.30 10.31 48.45
C PRO A 836 -14.94 11.22 49.51
N LEU A 837 -14.50 12.47 49.56
CA LEU A 837 -14.99 13.46 50.52
C LEU A 837 -16.32 14.05 50.05
N LEU A 838 -17.36 14.01 50.89
CA LEU A 838 -18.68 14.53 50.56
C LEU A 838 -18.76 16.06 50.68
N HIS A 839 -19.18 16.71 49.59
CA HIS A 839 -19.40 18.15 49.52
C HIS A 839 -20.87 18.54 49.52
N MET A 840 -21.75 17.70 48.99
CA MET A 840 -23.19 17.94 48.92
C MET A 840 -23.95 16.65 48.70
N LEU A 841 -25.11 16.51 49.36
CA LEU A 841 -26.08 15.46 49.07
C LEU A 841 -27.49 16.02 49.24
N VAL A 842 -28.24 16.07 48.15
CA VAL A 842 -29.65 16.48 48.12
C VAL A 842 -30.45 15.39 47.42
N THR A 843 -31.50 14.90 48.07
CA THR A 843 -32.38 13.84 47.54
C THR A 843 -33.74 14.39 47.17
N ASN A 844 -34.56 13.61 46.46
CA ASN A 844 -35.97 13.94 46.19
C ASN A 844 -36.18 15.26 45.44
N ILE A 845 -35.20 15.67 44.62
CA ILE A 845 -35.27 16.88 43.79
C ILE A 845 -36.34 16.68 42.72
N ASN A 846 -37.32 17.59 42.65
CA ASN A 846 -38.33 17.60 41.61
C ASN A 846 -37.81 18.33 40.36
N GLY A 847 -37.67 17.61 39.26
CA GLY A 847 -37.20 18.18 38.00
C GLY A 847 -35.81 18.81 38.13
N ASN A 848 -35.70 20.11 37.85
CA ASN A 848 -34.43 20.85 37.90
C ASN A 848 -34.32 21.84 39.08
N ASP A 849 -35.30 21.88 39.97
CA ASP A 849 -35.30 22.79 41.12
C ASP A 849 -34.64 22.13 42.33
N VAL A 850 -33.34 22.37 42.51
CA VAL A 850 -32.56 21.82 43.63
C VAL A 850 -33.16 22.20 44.99
N SER A 851 -33.84 23.36 45.09
CA SER A 851 -34.45 23.82 46.35
C SER A 851 -35.69 23.02 46.76
N SER A 852 -36.25 22.23 45.85
CA SER A 852 -37.39 21.34 46.13
C SER A 852 -37.02 20.03 46.82
N GLY A 853 -35.73 19.68 46.84
CA GLY A 853 -35.24 18.42 47.42
C GLY A 853 -34.96 18.49 48.93
N ASP A 854 -34.82 17.31 49.54
CA ASP A 854 -34.42 17.16 50.93
C ASP A 854 -32.90 17.32 51.04
N ILE A 855 -32.46 18.35 51.76
CA ILE A 855 -31.03 18.66 51.95
C ILE A 855 -30.47 17.77 53.06
N ILE A 856 -29.85 16.66 52.68
CA ILE A 856 -29.15 15.76 53.61
C ILE A 856 -27.81 16.38 54.05
N ARG A 857 -27.08 16.96 53.09
CA ARG A 857 -25.87 17.76 53.33
C ARG A 857 -25.84 18.95 52.38
N SER A 858 -25.91 20.14 52.96
CA SER A 858 -25.77 21.40 52.23
C SER A 858 -24.41 21.48 51.54
N TYR A 859 -24.37 22.17 50.40
CA TYR A 859 -23.15 22.40 49.65
C TYR A 859 -22.06 23.06 50.52
N ARG A 860 -20.87 22.47 50.51
CA ARG A 860 -19.64 23.09 51.03
C ARG A 860 -18.69 23.30 49.86
N GLY A 861 -18.15 24.51 49.73
CA GLY A 861 -17.25 24.87 48.62
C GLY A 861 -15.92 24.10 48.63
N PRO A 862 -15.11 24.19 47.57
CA PRO A 862 -13.77 23.64 47.52
C PRO A 862 -12.96 24.03 48.75
N ALA A 863 -12.11 23.12 49.22
CA ALA A 863 -11.11 23.42 50.25
C ALA A 863 -9.84 22.58 50.00
N PRO A 864 -9.21 22.72 48.82
CA PRO A 864 -8.00 21.96 48.50
C PRO A 864 -6.90 22.29 49.54
N PRO A 865 -6.33 21.27 50.21
CA PRO A 865 -5.30 21.46 51.23
C PRO A 865 -3.91 21.74 50.63
N ASP A 866 -3.74 21.56 49.33
CA ASP A 866 -2.49 21.74 48.62
C ASP A 866 -2.65 22.56 47.33
N TYR A 867 -1.55 22.74 46.61
CA TYR A 867 -1.50 23.49 45.35
C TYR A 867 -1.78 22.60 44.12
N VAL A 868 -2.28 21.38 44.31
CA VAL A 868 -2.65 20.47 43.22
C VAL A 868 -4.11 20.70 42.83
N ASN A 869 -4.46 20.45 41.58
CA ASN A 869 -5.85 20.53 41.14
C ASN A 869 -6.67 19.37 41.72
N HIS A 870 -7.71 19.72 42.48
CA HIS A 870 -8.71 18.78 42.96
C HIS A 870 -9.91 18.74 42.03
N THR A 871 -10.47 17.54 41.76
CA THR A 871 -11.65 17.38 40.91
C THR A 871 -12.90 17.17 41.77
N TYR A 872 -13.85 18.11 41.66
CA TYR A 872 -15.15 18.06 42.33
C TYR A 872 -16.20 17.61 41.31
N ILE A 873 -16.75 16.41 41.53
CA ILE A 873 -17.71 15.79 40.60
C ILE A 873 -19.12 15.84 41.17
N PHE A 874 -20.05 16.38 40.37
CA PHE A 874 -21.48 16.29 40.58
C PHE A 874 -22.06 15.12 39.78
N MET A 875 -22.89 14.34 40.43
CA MET A 875 -23.59 13.19 39.85
C MET A 875 -25.08 13.33 40.14
N LEU A 876 -25.88 13.21 39.07
CA LEU A 876 -27.32 13.23 39.12
C LEU A 876 -27.86 11.82 38.90
N TYR A 877 -28.60 11.34 39.88
CA TYR A 877 -29.24 10.04 39.84
C TYR A 877 -30.76 10.17 39.72
N THR A 878 -31.41 9.31 38.95
CA THR A 878 -32.86 9.12 39.04
C THR A 878 -33.20 8.14 40.15
N GLN A 879 -34.34 8.39 40.80
CA GLN A 879 -34.86 7.59 41.89
C GLN A 879 -36.02 6.71 41.42
N THR A 880 -36.06 5.45 41.88
CA THR A 880 -37.24 4.58 41.70
C THR A 880 -38.33 4.83 42.75
N SER A 881 -37.98 5.47 43.86
CA SER A 881 -38.89 5.86 44.95
C SER A 881 -38.31 7.05 45.73
N MET A 882 -39.16 7.78 46.44
CA MET A 882 -38.71 8.80 47.39
C MET A 882 -37.79 8.17 48.44
N LEU A 883 -36.64 8.79 48.69
CA LEU A 883 -35.70 8.38 49.72
C LEU A 883 -36.10 9.00 51.06
N LYS A 884 -36.00 8.25 52.16
CA LYS A 884 -36.25 8.83 53.50
C LYS A 884 -34.97 9.44 54.04
N GLU A 885 -35.10 10.60 54.69
CA GLU A 885 -33.97 11.35 55.25
C GLU A 885 -33.18 10.53 56.28
N ASN A 886 -33.85 9.80 57.17
CA ASN A 886 -33.21 9.00 58.22
C ASN A 886 -32.40 7.81 57.65
N GLU A 887 -32.94 7.11 56.65
CA GLU A 887 -32.26 6.03 55.94
C GLU A 887 -31.05 6.57 55.18
N THR A 888 -31.21 7.71 54.49
CA THR A 888 -30.13 8.36 53.74
C THR A 888 -29.00 8.84 54.65
N THR A 889 -29.35 9.42 55.81
CA THR A 889 -28.37 9.90 56.80
C THR A 889 -27.52 8.77 57.38
N SER A 890 -28.03 7.53 57.41
CA SER A 890 -27.26 6.38 57.92
C SER A 890 -25.98 6.09 57.11
N PHE A 891 -25.96 6.47 55.82
CA PHE A 891 -24.80 6.30 54.94
C PHE A 891 -23.67 7.31 55.22
N LEU A 892 -23.93 8.36 56.00
CA LEU A 892 -22.96 9.42 56.28
C LEU A 892 -21.96 9.04 57.38
N THR A 893 -22.16 7.95 58.11
CA THR A 893 -21.48 7.66 59.38
C THR A 893 -19.98 7.32 59.28
N GLN A 894 -19.42 7.12 58.09
CA GLN A 894 -18.01 6.78 57.92
C GLN A 894 -17.10 8.02 57.93
N GLY A 895 -16.13 8.04 58.85
CA GLY A 895 -15.01 9.01 58.81
C GLY A 895 -15.41 10.48 58.97
N CYS A 896 -16.62 10.82 59.42
CA CYS A 896 -16.97 12.19 59.77
C CYS A 896 -16.09 12.64 60.93
N SER A 897 -15.18 13.58 60.68
CA SER A 897 -14.35 14.15 61.75
C SER A 897 -14.52 15.66 61.80
N SER A 898 -14.43 16.24 63.00
CA SER A 898 -14.36 17.68 63.21
C SER A 898 -13.09 18.31 62.61
N GLY A 899 -12.11 17.48 62.22
CA GLY A 899 -10.85 17.88 61.58
C GLY A 899 -10.98 18.33 60.12
N ILE A 900 -12.02 17.89 59.39
CA ILE A 900 -12.22 18.21 57.96
C ILE A 900 -13.46 19.08 57.79
N ASP A 901 -13.59 20.10 58.66
CA ASP A 901 -14.70 21.06 58.67
C ASP A 901 -16.04 20.34 58.48
N GLY A 902 -16.37 19.36 59.35
CA GLY A 902 -17.64 18.62 59.38
C GLY A 902 -18.04 17.84 58.12
N ARG A 903 -17.11 17.57 57.19
CA ARG A 903 -17.32 16.68 56.04
C ARG A 903 -17.11 15.21 56.43
N CYS A 904 -17.71 14.31 55.66
CA CYS A 904 -17.66 12.87 55.88
C CYS A 904 -17.06 12.19 54.65
N LEU A 905 -16.32 11.11 54.89
CA LEU A 905 -15.95 10.19 53.82
C LEU A 905 -17.21 9.42 53.40
N PHE A 906 -17.42 9.26 52.11
CA PHE A 906 -18.71 8.76 51.61
C PHE A 906 -18.51 7.61 50.64
N ASN A 907 -19.06 6.45 50.99
CA ASN A 907 -19.06 5.28 50.11
C ASN A 907 -20.19 5.43 49.07
N VAL A 908 -19.84 5.97 47.89
CA VAL A 908 -20.78 6.23 46.81
C VAL A 908 -21.47 4.94 46.34
N THR A 909 -20.70 3.87 46.12
CA THR A 909 -21.21 2.57 45.66
C THR A 909 -22.27 2.02 46.62
N ARG A 910 -21.96 1.97 47.92
CA ARG A 910 -22.88 1.47 48.94
C ARG A 910 -24.18 2.27 48.99
N PHE A 911 -24.10 3.58 48.83
CA PHE A 911 -25.28 4.45 48.82
C PHE A 911 -26.13 4.23 47.57
N VAL A 912 -25.50 4.21 46.39
CA VAL A 912 -26.17 4.03 45.09
C VAL A 912 -26.88 2.68 45.03
N ASP A 913 -26.18 1.60 45.40
CA ASP A 913 -26.73 0.25 45.40
C ASP A 913 -27.85 0.10 46.45
N GLY A 914 -27.60 0.58 47.68
CA GLY A 914 -28.56 0.51 48.78
C GLY A 914 -29.83 1.33 48.55
N SER A 915 -29.77 2.33 47.68
CA SER A 915 -30.88 3.23 47.34
C SER A 915 -31.46 2.99 45.94
N ASN A 916 -30.97 1.97 45.22
CA ASN A 916 -31.38 1.61 43.86
C ASN A 916 -31.37 2.80 42.87
N LEU A 917 -30.28 3.57 42.91
CA LEU A 917 -30.13 4.80 42.12
C LEU A 917 -29.51 4.51 40.74
N LYS A 918 -30.02 5.19 39.70
CA LYS A 918 -29.44 5.12 38.35
C LYS A 918 -28.77 6.44 37.98
N LEU A 919 -27.47 6.41 37.69
CA LEU A 919 -26.73 7.58 37.22
C LEU A 919 -27.25 8.00 35.84
N VAL A 920 -27.74 9.24 35.71
CA VAL A 920 -28.30 9.77 34.45
C VAL A 920 -27.60 11.01 33.94
N GLY A 921 -26.88 11.75 34.78
CA GLY A 921 -26.14 12.94 34.39
C GLY A 921 -24.94 13.19 35.30
N SER A 922 -23.93 13.91 34.80
CA SER A 922 -22.77 14.31 35.59
C SER A 922 -22.18 15.61 35.06
N THR A 923 -21.49 16.35 35.92
CA THR A 923 -20.66 17.50 35.59
C THR A 923 -19.57 17.65 36.64
N TRP A 924 -18.49 18.37 36.35
CA TRP A 924 -17.40 18.55 37.31
C TRP A 924 -16.66 19.85 37.05
N PHE A 925 -15.85 20.24 38.02
CA PHE A 925 -14.86 21.29 37.89
C PHE A 925 -13.58 20.91 38.65
N GLN A 926 -12.50 21.61 38.34
CA GLN A 926 -11.25 21.56 39.07
C GLN A 926 -11.03 22.85 39.85
N ALA A 927 -10.47 22.73 41.04
CA ALA A 927 -10.01 23.87 41.81
C ALA A 927 -8.70 23.54 42.51
N THR A 928 -7.81 24.52 42.62
CA THR A 928 -6.59 24.46 43.43
C THR A 928 -6.66 25.54 44.50
N THR A 929 -5.76 25.50 45.48
CA THR A 929 -5.75 26.49 46.56
C THR A 929 -5.48 27.90 46.02
N ASP A 930 -6.29 28.86 46.47
CA ASP A 930 -6.20 30.28 46.12
C ASP A 930 -6.13 31.14 47.39
N GLU A 931 -6.08 32.46 47.23
CA GLU A 931 -6.13 33.42 48.33
C GLU A 931 -7.39 33.29 49.22
N TYR A 932 -8.52 32.86 48.66
CA TYR A 932 -9.76 32.72 49.40
C TYR A 932 -9.70 31.51 50.35
N ILE A 933 -9.07 30.42 49.92
CA ILE A 933 -8.81 29.27 50.79
C ILE A 933 -7.90 29.67 51.95
N ARG A 934 -6.82 30.41 51.69
CA ARG A 934 -5.92 30.90 52.76
C ARG A 934 -6.64 31.79 53.78
N TYR A 935 -7.47 32.71 53.30
CA TYR A 935 -8.31 33.55 54.13
C TYR A 935 -9.26 32.73 55.02
N THR A 936 -10.02 31.82 54.41
CA THR A 936 -11.03 31.03 55.15
C THR A 936 -10.41 30.06 56.16
N GLN A 937 -9.27 29.45 55.85
CA GLN A 937 -8.54 28.59 56.79
C GLN A 937 -8.00 29.39 58.00
N THR A 938 -7.54 30.63 57.77
CA THR A 938 -7.06 31.51 58.85
C THR A 938 -8.19 31.86 59.83
N LEU A 939 -9.38 32.20 59.31
CA LEU A 939 -10.56 32.47 60.14
C LEU A 939 -10.98 31.28 61.00
N VAL A 940 -10.93 30.06 60.45
CA VAL A 940 -11.25 28.83 61.20
C VAL A 940 -10.24 28.58 62.32
N HIS A 941 -8.95 28.87 62.08
CA HIS A 941 -7.91 28.71 63.09
C HIS A 941 -8.09 29.70 64.26
N ILE A 942 -8.40 30.96 63.96
CA ILE A 942 -8.68 32.00 64.96
C ILE A 942 -9.92 31.62 65.80
N GLY A 943 -11.01 31.19 65.17
CA GLY A 943 -12.24 30.79 65.86
C GLY A 943 -12.05 29.59 66.81
N LYS A 944 -11.23 28.61 66.43
CA LYS A 944 -10.91 27.45 67.29
C LYS A 944 -10.11 27.87 68.53
N HIS A 945 -9.15 28.79 68.39
CA HIS A 945 -8.37 29.30 69.52
C HIS A 945 -9.20 30.10 70.51
N VAL A 946 -10.11 30.97 70.04
CA VAL A 946 -11.00 31.75 70.91
C VAL A 946 -11.94 30.85 71.73
N SER A 947 -12.43 29.75 71.13
CA SER A 947 -13.32 28.80 71.84
C SER A 947 -12.64 27.97 72.92
N GLN A 948 -11.31 27.79 72.85
CA GLN A 948 -10.56 26.99 73.84
C GLN A 948 -10.14 27.82 75.06
N THR A 949 -10.16 29.15 74.97
CA THR A 949 -9.73 30.05 76.05
C THR A 949 -10.82 30.48 77.03
N THR A 950 -12.11 30.24 76.76
CA THR A 950 -13.20 30.62 77.66
C THR A 950 -13.71 29.42 78.47
N GLY A 951 -13.01 29.14 79.58
CA GLY A 951 -13.35 28.10 80.54
C GLY A 951 -14.38 28.48 81.61
N ASP A 952 -14.82 29.74 81.71
CA ASP A 952 -15.78 30.17 82.73
C ASP A 952 -16.87 31.10 82.17
N GLY A 953 -18.11 30.59 82.19
CA GLY A 953 -19.32 31.29 82.65
C GLY A 953 -19.92 32.49 81.92
N ASP A 954 -19.17 33.29 81.15
CA ASP A 954 -19.69 34.52 80.55
C ASP A 954 -19.78 34.42 79.02
N VAL A 955 -21.01 34.46 78.51
CA VAL A 955 -21.30 34.52 77.06
C VAL A 955 -20.95 35.93 76.57
N ILE A 956 -19.83 36.07 75.87
CA ILE A 956 -19.64 37.16 74.92
C ILE A 956 -20.03 36.61 73.55
N ASP A 957 -21.22 36.98 73.07
CA ASP A 957 -21.57 36.80 71.66
C ASP A 957 -20.57 37.62 70.83
N ALA A 958 -19.66 36.94 70.15
CA ALA A 958 -18.81 37.56 69.14
C ALA A 958 -19.69 37.93 67.94
N LEU A 959 -20.33 39.09 68.02
CA LEU A 959 -20.93 39.75 66.86
C LEU A 959 -19.79 40.10 65.89
N VAL A 960 -19.75 39.41 64.76
CA VAL A 960 -19.02 39.86 63.57
C VAL A 960 -19.75 41.11 63.06
N MET A 961 -19.40 42.28 63.60
CA MET A 961 -19.89 43.56 63.08
C MET A 961 -19.04 44.01 61.89
N ASP A 962 -19.76 44.26 60.80
CA ASP A 962 -19.40 45.02 59.61
C ASP A 962 -18.58 46.29 59.95
N ARG A 963 -17.37 46.42 59.39
CA ARG A 963 -16.47 47.55 59.64
C ARG A 963 -16.89 48.76 58.80
N THR A 964 -17.79 49.58 59.32
CA THR A 964 -18.00 50.95 58.79
C THR A 964 -17.82 52.09 59.81
N LEU A 965 -17.40 51.87 61.06
CA LEU A 965 -17.04 52.95 62.01
C LEU A 965 -15.85 52.59 62.92
N PRO A 966 -15.03 53.58 63.38
CA PRO A 966 -13.82 53.33 64.16
C PRO A 966 -14.13 53.00 65.63
N LEU A 967 -13.32 52.11 66.20
CA LEU A 967 -13.42 51.53 67.54
C LEU A 967 -13.40 52.58 68.67
N LEU A 968 -14.45 52.58 69.50
CA LEU A 968 -14.44 53.13 70.86
C LEU A 968 -14.83 51.98 71.81
N ALA A 969 -13.90 51.53 72.65
CA ALA A 969 -14.19 50.50 73.66
C ALA A 969 -14.79 51.15 74.91
N ILE A 970 -16.01 50.75 75.30
CA ILE A 970 -16.66 51.15 76.55
C ILE A 970 -16.62 49.94 77.49
N GLY A 971 -15.88 50.05 78.60
CA GLY A 971 -15.91 49.08 79.68
C GLY A 971 -16.93 49.48 80.74
N ILE A 972 -17.85 48.57 81.08
CA ILE A 972 -18.74 48.69 82.25
C ILE A 972 -18.31 47.63 83.26
N THR A 973 -17.93 48.06 84.46
CA THR A 973 -17.73 47.16 85.61
C THR A 973 -18.74 47.48 86.69
N THR A 974 -19.44 46.46 87.17
CA THR A 974 -20.34 46.53 88.32
C THR A 974 -19.73 45.81 89.51
N LEU A 975 -19.48 46.56 90.58
CA LEU A 975 -19.21 46.03 91.92
C LEU A 975 -19.96 46.88 92.94
N ALA A 976 -20.80 46.23 93.75
CA ALA A 976 -21.56 46.80 94.87
C ALA A 976 -22.52 47.99 94.55
N GLY A 977 -23.22 47.95 93.41
CA GLY A 977 -24.44 48.74 93.21
C GLY A 977 -24.27 50.20 92.79
N GLN A 978 -23.07 50.66 92.39
CA GLN A 978 -22.92 51.92 91.65
C GLN A 978 -21.95 51.76 90.48
N THR A 979 -22.38 52.24 89.31
CA THR A 979 -21.64 52.14 88.05
C THR A 979 -20.77 53.38 87.84
N HIS A 980 -19.46 53.19 87.68
CA HIS A 980 -18.55 54.25 87.22
C HIS A 980 -17.83 53.80 85.94
N VAL A 981 -17.78 54.70 84.95
CA VAL A 981 -17.12 54.49 83.66
C VAL A 981 -15.84 55.32 83.65
N HIS A 982 -14.69 54.67 83.43
CA HIS A 982 -13.42 55.37 83.19
C HIS A 982 -12.79 54.93 81.87
N MET A 983 -12.32 55.91 81.09
CA MET A 983 -11.54 55.72 79.87
C MET A 983 -10.09 56.14 80.14
N GLY A 984 -9.13 55.24 79.89
CA GLY A 984 -7.71 55.57 79.93
C GLY A 984 -6.84 54.43 79.41
N THR A 985 -5.94 54.75 78.49
CA THR A 985 -4.93 53.88 77.88
C THR A 985 -3.60 54.01 78.62
N HIS A 986 -3.17 52.98 79.36
CA HIS A 986 -1.76 52.78 79.69
C HIS A 986 -1.46 51.33 80.08
N VAL A 987 -0.40 50.79 79.48
CA VAL A 987 0.21 49.49 79.77
C VAL A 987 1.24 49.66 80.89
N SER A 988 1.23 48.77 81.90
CA SER A 988 2.37 48.58 82.80
C SER A 988 2.81 47.12 82.80
N GLN A 989 4.08 46.88 82.51
CA GLN A 989 4.77 45.60 82.64
C GLN A 989 4.97 45.24 84.12
N THR A 990 4.75 43.96 84.46
CA THR A 990 5.50 43.27 85.52
C THR A 990 5.85 41.85 85.10
N THR A 991 7.03 41.42 85.51
CA THR A 991 7.75 40.19 85.16
C THR A 991 7.29 38.96 85.97
N GLY A 992 7.13 37.81 85.33
CA GLY A 992 6.99 36.50 85.98
C GLY A 992 6.65 35.39 84.98
N GLY A 993 7.44 34.32 84.98
CA GLY A 993 7.47 33.30 83.93
C GLY A 993 6.22 32.43 83.78
N GLY A 994 5.95 32.08 82.52
CA GLY A 994 4.97 31.11 82.04
C GLY A 994 5.17 30.97 80.52
N ASP A 995 5.04 29.76 79.99
CA ASP A 995 5.24 29.45 78.57
C ASP A 995 4.47 30.42 77.67
N TYR A 996 5.19 31.18 76.86
CA TYR A 996 4.60 32.04 75.83
C TYR A 996 4.22 31.16 74.63
N ILE A 997 2.91 31.11 74.32
CA ILE A 997 2.44 30.80 72.98
C ILE A 997 2.34 32.15 72.26
N ASP A 998 3.25 32.40 71.33
CA ASP A 998 3.15 33.54 70.41
C ASP A 998 1.91 33.36 69.53
N VAL A 999 0.81 34.02 69.90
CA VAL A 999 -0.27 34.32 68.96
C VAL A 999 0.13 35.58 68.22
N LEU A 1000 0.80 35.40 67.09
CA LEU A 1000 1.16 36.47 66.17
C LEU A 1000 -0.13 36.94 65.47
N VAL A 1001 -0.89 37.83 66.11
CA VAL A 1001 -1.87 38.66 65.40
C VAL A 1001 -1.06 39.74 64.70
N MET A 1002 -0.77 39.55 63.42
CA MET A 1002 -0.26 40.64 62.57
C MET A 1002 -1.37 41.69 62.47
N ASP A 1003 -1.23 42.77 63.22
CA ASP A 1003 -2.00 43.98 63.04
C ASP A 1003 -1.40 44.73 61.84
N CYS A 1004 -2.14 44.83 60.73
CA CYS A 1004 -1.70 45.44 59.46
C CYS A 1004 -1.52 46.97 59.53
N THR A 1005 -1.29 47.53 60.72
CA THR A 1005 -1.18 48.98 60.96
C THR A 1005 0.20 49.44 61.43
N THR A 1006 1.21 48.58 61.46
CA THR A 1006 2.57 48.99 61.85
C THR A 1006 3.58 48.84 60.71
N GLU A 1007 3.98 49.99 60.15
CA GLU A 1007 5.22 50.13 59.38
C GLU A 1007 6.40 49.74 60.27
N PHE A 1008 6.99 48.56 60.04
CA PHE A 1008 8.33 48.27 60.52
C PHE A 1008 9.32 48.61 59.39
N GLY A 1009 10.01 49.73 59.58
CA GLY A 1009 11.14 50.13 58.75
C GLY A 1009 12.29 49.14 58.84
N ASP A 1010 13.04 49.11 57.74
CA ASP A 1010 14.33 48.44 57.52
C ASP A 1010 15.09 48.01 58.78
N GLN A 1011 15.40 46.71 58.91
CA GLN A 1011 16.79 46.23 59.02
C GLN A 1011 16.88 44.69 59.08
N HIS A 1012 17.64 44.16 58.11
CA HIS A 1012 18.46 42.94 58.09
C HIS A 1012 17.88 41.53 58.32
N ALA A 1013 18.23 40.69 57.31
CA ALA A 1013 18.34 39.23 57.21
C ALA A 1013 17.14 38.49 56.59
#